data_AF-A0D520-F1
#
_entry.id   AF-A0D520-F1
#
_cell.length_a   1.000
_cell.length_b   1.000
_cell.length_c   1.000
_cell.angle_alpha   90.00
_cell.angle_beta   90.00
_cell.angle_gamma   90.00
#
_symmetry.space_group_name_H-M   'P 1'
#
loop_
_entity.id
_entity.type
_entity.pdbx_description
1 polymer ?
#
loop_
_entity_poly.entity_id
_entity_poly.type
_entity_poly.pdbx_seq_one_letter_code
_entity_poly.pdbx_strand_id
1 'polypeptide(L)'
;MISKMIMDRQKKTQNIDENELDSFNRYLQRDNQPLNLGTQLSYSKIKVNVGMPVITEQQNETLGNTHQSTVQQSKNASPQKKGIGMEDIRLNIRIVFKFYASFGNRNNTRFLKSNKFIKMLSDAQIMPQLLSNRDCDILYAQQTKNNESLTLEQFQNLIPKLAMILYPQQKVHQAFQKLYNEYLSQLSQKILNFTEFGQQIQFVLQPISNEIKEFIEPIQQQLSNLHKFIFEDQSTNLSKVQWQFMQFLTQCEILPNYINQSQAQIIFDNIQIRQQTLNLQESGNYLFSLNNFVESLIIISKTVPNLDEFTQFRLLLDKIEQSEGFSQYLRKLNRTQSDKVRLFYNIEKSRVYKQENLIQQSQMISNTQNNLSHTNIQNIQIANTNKKVDESRVNVSMLRQSKYLSDIDQSYISSLKKLFEFFAQSGEPSNIQSLKNTKFNKLLLHSGILNNLITITDSDMIYSKLCGLQSIKTQQKNKQLTNGKMTFGQFQISLAIIAEKCGMDVNELIQQNILPLEKQISDDNKEQILQVLVDLLQDEQIIQLYEMIQSVFDWYFQEYAKQQSSILYLSEFLKFCQDFELSNILISQTQLTSIFYSVASLNQEGQEYSDQVFLDKSQFVEAISIIAIQIYSTIPNNIQRIVYLLERIFQSQNASKIYVKQNKLQARFQNVIEEIKYRFLEKDKIRQEEEQYNFDDLVNGTVQQFQ
;
A
#
# COMPACT_ATOMS: atom_id res chain seq x y z
N MET A 1 -29.20 23.85 10.75
CA MET A 1 -29.97 22.58 10.65
C MET A 1 -29.45 21.56 11.65
N ILE A 2 -28.14 21.26 11.65
CA ILE A 2 -27.45 20.39 12.60
C ILE A 2 -27.70 20.83 14.06
N SER A 3 -27.52 22.12 14.38
CA SER A 3 -27.77 22.68 15.71
C SER A 3 -29.24 22.52 16.16
N LYS A 4 -30.20 22.56 15.21
CA LYS A 4 -31.62 22.32 15.51
C LYS A 4 -31.87 20.84 15.84
N MET A 5 -31.28 19.90 15.08
CA MET A 5 -31.37 18.47 15.38
C MET A 5 -30.76 18.13 16.75
N ILE A 6 -29.65 18.77 17.12
CA ILE A 6 -28.99 18.58 18.43
C ILE A 6 -29.87 19.15 19.56
N MET A 7 -30.41 20.36 19.41
CA MET A 7 -31.32 20.95 20.41
C MET A 7 -32.60 20.13 20.59
N ASP A 8 -33.17 19.59 19.51
CA ASP A 8 -34.35 18.72 19.56
C ASP A 8 -34.05 17.38 20.26
N ARG A 9 -32.81 16.88 20.17
CA ARG A 9 -32.33 15.68 20.88
C ARG A 9 -32.07 15.93 22.36
N GLN A 10 -31.42 17.03 22.72
CA GLN A 10 -31.19 17.41 24.13
C GLN A 10 -32.52 17.61 24.89
N LYS A 11 -33.56 18.12 24.22
CA LYS A 11 -34.92 18.20 24.78
C LYS A 11 -35.57 16.84 24.99
N LYS A 12 -35.26 15.83 24.17
CA LYS A 12 -35.78 14.46 24.32
C LYS A 12 -35.08 13.69 25.45
N THR A 13 -33.76 13.84 25.60
CA THR A 13 -32.99 13.13 26.63
C THR A 13 -33.17 13.70 28.04
N GLN A 14 -33.55 14.98 28.19
CA GLN A 14 -33.86 15.57 29.51
C GLN A 14 -35.23 15.15 30.10
N ASN A 15 -36.08 14.45 29.35
CA ASN A 15 -37.43 14.04 29.78
C ASN A 15 -37.56 12.54 30.12
N ILE A 16 -36.45 11.79 30.20
CA ILE A 16 -36.46 10.37 30.57
C ILE A 16 -36.33 10.27 32.09
N ASP A 17 -37.49 10.26 32.76
CA ASP A 17 -37.64 10.12 34.21
C ASP A 17 -37.50 8.64 34.64
N GLU A 18 -37.13 8.39 35.90
CA GLU A 18 -36.67 7.10 36.48
C GLU A 18 -37.65 5.90 36.38
N ASN A 19 -38.81 6.05 35.74
CA ASN A 19 -39.89 5.04 35.67
C ASN A 19 -39.81 4.09 34.46
N GLU A 20 -38.97 4.34 33.46
CA GLU A 20 -38.90 3.48 32.25
C GLU A 20 -37.95 2.27 32.40
N LEU A 21 -36.96 2.34 33.29
CA LEU A 21 -36.04 1.23 33.58
C LEU A 21 -36.77 0.02 34.21
N ASP A 22 -37.86 0.28 34.91
CA ASP A 22 -38.73 -0.75 35.51
C ASP A 22 -39.68 -1.40 34.49
N SER A 23 -40.07 -0.67 33.43
CA SER A 23 -40.89 -1.22 32.34
C SER A 23 -40.08 -2.16 31.44
N PHE A 24 -38.80 -1.88 31.25
CA PHE A 24 -37.89 -2.75 30.49
C PHE A 24 -37.63 -4.10 31.18
N ASN A 25 -37.48 -4.10 32.51
CA ASN A 25 -37.31 -5.34 33.28
C ASN A 25 -38.57 -6.23 33.30
N ARG A 26 -39.77 -5.64 33.16
CA ARG A 26 -41.03 -6.39 33.04
C ARG A 26 -41.23 -7.01 31.65
N TYR A 27 -40.62 -6.42 30.61
CA TYR A 27 -40.67 -6.93 29.25
C TYR A 27 -39.89 -8.25 29.08
N LEU A 28 -38.79 -8.43 29.83
CA LEU A 28 -37.96 -9.64 29.81
C LEU A 28 -38.61 -10.89 30.46
N GLN A 29 -39.80 -10.78 31.06
CA GLN A 29 -40.47 -11.90 31.76
C GLN A 29 -41.69 -12.49 31.04
N ARG A 30 -42.01 -12.05 29.82
CA ARG A 30 -43.14 -12.59 29.05
C ARG A 30 -42.75 -13.00 27.65
N ASP A 31 -42.35 -14.26 27.48
CA ASP A 31 -42.41 -14.93 26.17
C ASP A 31 -42.96 -16.35 26.34
N ASN A 32 -44.23 -16.51 25.98
CA ASN A 32 -44.87 -17.75 25.52
C ASN A 32 -46.29 -17.40 25.05
N GLN A 33 -46.43 -16.94 23.80
CA GLN A 33 -47.56 -17.23 22.89
C GLN A 33 -47.26 -16.67 21.48
N PRO A 34 -47.64 -17.36 20.38
CA PRO A 34 -47.40 -16.90 19.03
C PRO A 34 -48.53 -15.98 18.54
N LEU A 35 -48.17 -14.84 17.96
CA LEU A 35 -49.11 -13.94 17.30
C LEU A 35 -48.86 -13.91 15.78
N ASN A 36 -49.95 -14.16 15.08
CA ASN A 36 -50.11 -14.28 13.64
C ASN A 36 -50.59 -12.92 13.12
N LEU A 37 -49.88 -12.28 12.19
CA LEU A 37 -50.45 -11.18 11.40
C LEU A 37 -49.63 -10.90 10.14
N GLY A 38 -50.27 -11.11 8.99
CA GLY A 38 -49.82 -10.59 7.71
C GLY A 38 -50.25 -9.13 7.53
N THR A 39 -49.45 -8.38 6.79
CA THR A 39 -49.92 -7.21 6.03
C THR A 39 -48.85 -6.84 5.00
N GLN A 40 -49.28 -6.70 3.75
CA GLN A 40 -48.49 -6.24 2.62
C GLN A 40 -48.21 -4.73 2.76
N LEU A 41 -46.96 -4.31 2.58
CA LEU A 41 -46.61 -2.93 2.30
C LEU A 41 -45.81 -2.87 1.00
N SER A 42 -46.38 -2.21 0.00
CA SER A 42 -45.71 -1.87 -1.24
C SER A 42 -44.74 -0.71 -1.00
N TYR A 43 -43.48 -0.87 -1.37
CA TYR A 43 -42.53 0.24 -1.43
C TYR A 43 -42.04 0.46 -2.86
N SER A 44 -42.17 1.71 -3.27
CA SER A 44 -41.71 2.31 -4.52
C SER A 44 -40.20 2.26 -4.66
N LYS A 45 -39.77 1.85 -5.86
CA LYS A 45 -38.37 1.86 -6.33
C LYS A 45 -37.75 3.25 -6.23
N ILE A 46 -36.71 3.40 -5.41
CA ILE A 46 -35.71 4.46 -5.57
C ILE A 46 -34.39 3.77 -5.90
N LYS A 47 -33.89 4.00 -7.12
CA LYS A 47 -32.57 3.54 -7.57
C LYS A 47 -31.52 4.48 -6.98
N VAL A 48 -30.60 3.96 -6.18
CA VAL A 48 -29.37 4.66 -5.81
C VAL A 48 -28.20 3.92 -6.45
N ASN A 49 -27.49 4.64 -7.31
CA ASN A 49 -26.38 4.18 -8.11
C ASN A 49 -25.10 4.59 -7.37
N VAL A 50 -24.30 3.63 -6.89
CA VAL A 50 -22.99 3.90 -6.28
C VAL A 50 -21.94 3.09 -7.05
N GLY A 51 -21.34 3.73 -8.05
CA GLY A 51 -20.22 3.20 -8.82
C GLY A 51 -18.88 3.65 -8.25
N MET A 52 -17.82 2.94 -8.65
CA MET A 52 -16.43 3.44 -8.66
C MET A 52 -16.35 4.84 -9.29
N PRO A 53 -15.28 5.63 -9.04
CA PRO A 53 -15.03 6.82 -9.83
C PRO A 53 -15.10 6.44 -11.31
N VAL A 54 -16.05 7.04 -12.03
CA VAL A 54 -16.16 6.93 -13.48
C VAL A 54 -14.82 7.39 -14.03
N ILE A 55 -14.04 6.47 -14.61
CA ILE A 55 -12.96 6.84 -15.52
C ILE A 55 -13.69 7.36 -16.76
N THR A 56 -14.02 8.65 -16.76
CA THR A 56 -14.48 9.33 -17.96
C THR A 56 -13.35 9.26 -18.97
N GLU A 57 -13.56 8.55 -20.08
CA GLU A 57 -12.78 8.69 -21.30
C GLU A 57 -12.94 10.15 -21.78
N GLN A 58 -12.14 11.06 -21.24
CA GLN A 58 -11.84 12.30 -21.94
C GLN A 58 -10.84 11.95 -23.04
N GLN A 59 -11.35 11.91 -24.27
CA GLN A 59 -10.55 11.97 -25.49
C GLN A 59 -9.77 13.30 -25.47
N ASN A 60 -8.58 13.29 -24.88
CA ASN A 60 -7.57 14.32 -25.08
C ASN A 60 -6.57 13.82 -26.13
N GLU A 61 -6.86 14.12 -27.40
CA GLU A 61 -5.85 14.18 -28.44
C GLU A 61 -4.95 15.40 -28.19
N THR A 62 -3.87 15.27 -27.41
CA THR A 62 -2.61 16.00 -27.64
C THR A 62 -1.48 15.57 -26.69
N LEU A 63 -0.32 15.30 -27.31
CA LEU A 63 1.04 15.27 -26.72
C LEU A 63 1.41 14.11 -25.78
N GLY A 64 1.40 12.89 -26.31
CA GLY A 64 2.30 11.81 -25.87
C GLY A 64 3.60 11.81 -26.67
N ASN A 65 4.60 12.56 -26.23
CA ASN A 65 5.98 12.44 -26.71
C ASN A 65 6.89 12.50 -25.48
N THR A 66 7.43 11.36 -25.03
CA THR A 66 8.85 11.14 -24.65
C THR A 66 9.03 9.66 -24.26
N HIS A 67 10.05 9.02 -24.84
CA HIS A 67 10.53 7.64 -24.60
C HIS A 67 9.74 6.45 -25.18
N GLN A 68 9.57 6.48 -26.51
CA GLN A 68 9.82 5.27 -27.31
C GLN A 68 11.10 5.50 -28.13
N SER A 69 12.15 4.73 -27.84
CA SER A 69 13.35 4.72 -28.66
C SER A 69 13.70 3.28 -29.02
N THR A 70 13.58 3.04 -30.33
CA THR A 70 14.42 2.18 -31.18
C THR A 70 14.27 0.66 -31.07
N VAL A 71 13.23 0.12 -31.73
CA VAL A 71 13.34 -1.13 -32.50
C VAL A 71 12.86 -0.83 -33.92
N GLN A 72 13.77 -0.35 -34.76
CA GLN A 72 13.61 -0.35 -36.21
C GLN A 72 14.56 -1.39 -36.78
N GLN A 73 14.03 -2.51 -37.27
CA GLN A 73 14.41 -3.20 -38.53
C GLN A 73 13.84 -4.62 -38.56
N SER A 74 12.70 -4.79 -39.23
CA SER A 74 12.39 -5.91 -40.15
C SER A 74 10.92 -5.81 -40.58
N LYS A 75 10.67 -5.01 -41.62
CA LYS A 75 9.40 -5.01 -42.34
C LYS A 75 9.44 -6.18 -43.33
N ASN A 76 8.57 -7.18 -43.14
CA ASN A 76 7.92 -8.04 -44.16
C ASN A 76 7.47 -9.40 -43.61
N ALA A 77 6.78 -9.41 -42.47
CA ALA A 77 5.92 -10.53 -42.10
C ALA A 77 4.63 -9.94 -41.53
N SER A 78 3.49 -10.27 -42.15
CA SER A 78 2.19 -10.01 -41.57
C SER A 78 2.16 -10.60 -40.14
N PRO A 79 1.64 -9.88 -39.13
CA PRO A 79 1.59 -10.40 -37.78
C PRO A 79 0.61 -11.58 -37.77
N GLN A 80 1.14 -12.79 -37.93
CA GLN A 80 0.41 -14.00 -37.62
C GLN A 80 0.00 -13.87 -36.16
N LYS A 81 -1.32 -13.79 -35.91
CA LYS A 81 -1.88 -13.81 -34.56
C LYS A 81 -1.44 -15.12 -33.91
N LYS A 82 -0.32 -15.11 -33.19
CA LYS A 82 0.02 -16.20 -32.28
C LYS A 82 -1.16 -16.33 -31.33
N GLY A 83 -1.83 -17.48 -31.35
CA GLY A 83 -2.91 -17.77 -30.41
C GLY A 83 -2.39 -17.56 -28.98
N ILE A 84 -3.24 -17.01 -28.12
CA ILE A 84 -2.94 -16.84 -26.69
C ILE A 84 -2.64 -18.23 -26.12
N GLY A 85 -1.45 -18.42 -25.56
CA GLY A 85 -1.06 -19.71 -25.02
C GLY A 85 -1.83 -20.04 -23.73
N MET A 86 -1.94 -21.33 -23.40
CA MET A 86 -2.56 -21.77 -22.14
C MET A 86 -1.88 -21.13 -20.91
N GLU A 87 -0.57 -20.93 -20.99
CA GLU A 87 0.22 -20.30 -19.93
C GLU A 87 -0.12 -18.81 -19.76
N ASP A 88 -0.42 -18.09 -20.84
CA ASP A 88 -0.86 -16.69 -20.77
C ASP A 88 -2.21 -16.57 -20.06
N ILE A 89 -3.14 -17.49 -20.34
CA ILE A 89 -4.46 -17.56 -19.70
C ILE A 89 -4.29 -17.81 -18.19
N ARG A 90 -3.47 -18.81 -17.82
CA ARG A 90 -3.19 -19.15 -16.43
C ARG A 90 -2.56 -17.97 -15.68
N LEU A 91 -1.60 -17.29 -16.31
CA LEU A 91 -0.95 -16.11 -15.75
C LEU A 91 -1.96 -14.97 -15.52
N ASN A 92 -2.79 -14.66 -16.51
CA ASN A 92 -3.81 -13.61 -16.39
C ASN A 92 -4.83 -13.90 -15.28
N ILE A 93 -5.35 -15.13 -15.19
CA ILE A 93 -6.26 -15.53 -14.12
C ILE A 93 -5.59 -15.38 -12.74
N ARG A 94 -4.31 -15.72 -12.64
CA ARG A 94 -3.54 -15.61 -11.40
C ARG A 94 -3.25 -14.16 -11.00
N ILE A 95 -2.99 -13.28 -11.97
CA ILE A 95 -2.85 -11.83 -11.75
C ILE A 95 -4.14 -11.27 -11.17
N VAL A 96 -5.28 -11.59 -11.78
CA VAL A 96 -6.60 -11.18 -11.28
C VAL A 96 -6.80 -11.68 -9.85
N PHE A 97 -6.59 -12.97 -9.60
CA PHE A 97 -6.74 -13.54 -8.26
C PHE A 97 -5.88 -12.83 -7.22
N LYS A 98 -4.56 -12.70 -7.46
CA LYS A 98 -3.63 -12.11 -6.48
C LYS A 98 -3.91 -10.65 -6.22
N PHE A 99 -4.30 -9.90 -7.24
CA PHE A 99 -4.68 -8.50 -7.08
C PHE A 99 -5.84 -8.37 -6.08
N TYR A 100 -6.92 -9.13 -6.29
CA TYR A 100 -8.06 -9.07 -5.37
C TYR A 100 -7.79 -9.75 -4.02
N ALA A 101 -7.00 -10.82 -3.95
CA ALA A 101 -6.60 -11.41 -2.68
C ALA A 101 -5.89 -10.38 -1.79
N SER A 102 -4.97 -9.61 -2.38
CA SER A 102 -4.17 -8.58 -1.70
C SER A 102 -4.87 -7.23 -1.52
N PHE A 103 -6.03 -7.03 -2.17
CA PHE A 103 -6.80 -5.78 -2.09
C PHE A 103 -7.24 -5.49 -0.66
N GLY A 104 -6.75 -4.40 -0.07
CA GLY A 104 -7.00 -4.04 1.35
C GLY A 104 -6.19 -4.83 2.39
N ASN A 105 -5.42 -5.85 1.99
CA ASN A 105 -4.46 -6.52 2.86
C ASN A 105 -3.28 -7.03 2.00
N ARG A 106 -2.24 -6.21 1.88
CA ARG A 106 -1.06 -6.49 1.03
C ARG A 106 -0.34 -7.80 1.37
N ASN A 107 -0.48 -8.29 2.60
CA ASN A 107 0.15 -9.53 3.05
C ASN A 107 -0.64 -10.79 2.68
N ASN A 108 -1.91 -10.65 2.31
CA ASN A 108 -2.73 -11.78 1.87
C ASN A 108 -2.69 -11.94 0.35
N THR A 109 -1.83 -12.83 -0.15
CA THR A 109 -1.80 -13.20 -1.58
C THR A 109 -2.41 -14.57 -1.85
N ARG A 110 -2.86 -15.27 -0.80
CA ARG A 110 -3.22 -16.69 -0.86
C ARG A 110 -4.72 -16.95 -0.91
N PHE A 111 -5.50 -16.05 -0.30
CA PHE A 111 -6.94 -16.27 -0.12
C PHE A 111 -7.76 -15.07 -0.57
N LEU A 112 -8.80 -15.34 -1.36
CA LEU A 112 -9.77 -14.37 -1.83
C LEU A 112 -11.06 -14.53 -1.02
N LYS A 113 -11.56 -13.46 -0.36
CA LYS A 113 -12.83 -13.48 0.39
C LYS A 113 -14.03 -13.24 -0.55
N SER A 114 -15.25 -13.63 -0.14
CA SER A 114 -16.46 -13.50 -0.98
C SER A 114 -16.69 -12.06 -1.48
N ASN A 115 -16.61 -11.08 -0.58
CA ASN A 115 -16.78 -9.66 -0.95
C ASN A 115 -15.78 -9.18 -2.02
N LYS A 116 -14.54 -9.71 -2.00
CA LYS A 116 -13.52 -9.37 -3.00
C LYS A 116 -13.75 -10.12 -4.31
N PHE A 117 -14.29 -11.34 -4.26
CA PHE A 117 -14.72 -12.08 -5.45
C PHE A 117 -15.89 -11.38 -6.16
N ILE A 118 -16.91 -10.94 -5.42
CA ILE A 118 -18.02 -10.15 -5.97
C ILE A 118 -17.51 -8.83 -6.56
N LYS A 119 -16.64 -8.12 -5.83
CA LYS A 119 -16.01 -6.90 -6.35
C LYS A 119 -15.25 -7.16 -7.64
N MET A 120 -14.49 -8.25 -7.73
CA MET A 120 -13.79 -8.65 -8.95
C MET A 120 -14.76 -8.86 -10.12
N LEU A 121 -15.88 -9.54 -9.93
CA LEU A 121 -16.88 -9.76 -10.98
C LEU A 121 -17.56 -8.45 -11.42
N SER A 122 -17.80 -7.54 -10.47
CA SER A 122 -18.28 -6.19 -10.77
C SER A 122 -17.27 -5.38 -11.57
N ASP A 123 -16.00 -5.37 -11.15
CA ASP A 123 -14.92 -4.64 -11.82
C ASP A 123 -14.59 -5.27 -13.21
N ALA A 124 -14.85 -6.57 -13.37
CA ALA A 124 -14.82 -7.27 -14.66
C ALA A 124 -16.01 -6.94 -15.57
N GLN A 125 -17.03 -6.21 -15.08
CA GLN A 125 -18.30 -5.93 -15.79
C GLN A 125 -19.16 -7.17 -16.08
N ILE A 126 -18.97 -8.25 -15.32
CA ILE A 126 -19.84 -9.43 -15.36
C ILE A 126 -21.15 -9.14 -14.59
N MET A 127 -21.06 -8.34 -13.53
CA MET A 127 -22.20 -7.86 -12.74
C MET A 127 -22.53 -6.40 -13.03
N PRO A 128 -23.80 -5.97 -12.87
CA PRO A 128 -24.99 -6.75 -12.50
C PRO A 128 -25.76 -7.35 -13.68
N GLN A 129 -25.22 -7.25 -14.91
CA GLN A 129 -25.96 -7.55 -16.13
C GLN A 129 -26.34 -9.03 -16.26
N LEU A 130 -25.49 -9.93 -15.75
CA LEU A 130 -25.63 -11.38 -15.97
C LEU A 130 -25.80 -12.20 -14.68
N LEU A 131 -25.40 -11.65 -13.53
CA LEU A 131 -25.43 -12.34 -12.24
C LEU A 131 -25.86 -11.38 -11.13
N SER A 132 -26.62 -11.89 -10.15
CA SER A 132 -26.93 -11.17 -8.91
C SER A 132 -25.84 -11.42 -7.84
N ASN A 133 -25.79 -10.57 -6.81
CA ASN A 133 -24.89 -10.77 -5.66
C ASN A 133 -25.12 -12.14 -5.01
N ARG A 134 -26.40 -12.53 -4.89
CA ARG A 134 -26.80 -13.82 -4.33
C ARG A 134 -26.25 -14.99 -5.13
N ASP A 135 -26.32 -14.95 -6.46
CA ASP A 135 -25.80 -16.02 -7.32
C ASP A 135 -24.27 -16.16 -7.13
N CYS A 136 -23.59 -15.03 -6.98
CA CYS A 136 -22.15 -15.00 -6.76
C CYS A 136 -21.75 -15.55 -5.38
N ASP A 137 -22.51 -15.21 -4.33
CA ASP A 137 -22.32 -15.77 -2.99
C ASP A 137 -22.57 -17.29 -2.96
N ILE A 138 -23.63 -17.77 -3.63
CA ILE A 138 -23.91 -19.20 -3.76
C ILE A 138 -22.76 -19.91 -4.45
N LEU A 139 -22.31 -19.37 -5.59
CA LEU A 139 -21.21 -19.93 -6.36
C LEU A 139 -19.91 -19.98 -5.53
N TYR A 140 -19.62 -18.91 -4.78
CA TYR A 140 -18.48 -18.84 -3.89
C TYR A 140 -18.57 -19.87 -2.74
N ALA A 141 -19.72 -19.97 -2.06
CA ALA A 141 -19.96 -20.89 -0.96
C ALA A 141 -19.85 -22.36 -1.41
N GLN A 142 -20.43 -22.68 -2.58
CA GLN A 142 -20.33 -23.98 -3.21
C GLN A 142 -18.88 -24.40 -3.48
N GLN A 143 -17.99 -23.46 -3.81
CA GLN A 143 -16.60 -23.82 -4.09
C GLN A 143 -15.72 -23.89 -2.84
N THR A 144 -16.02 -23.05 -1.85
CA THR A 144 -15.24 -22.97 -0.60
C THR A 144 -15.63 -24.01 0.44
N LYS A 145 -16.75 -24.74 0.24
CA LYS A 145 -17.34 -25.63 1.27
C LYS A 145 -17.60 -24.87 2.57
N ASN A 146 -18.17 -23.66 2.45
CA ASN A 146 -18.44 -22.72 3.54
C ASN A 146 -17.21 -22.18 4.29
N ASN A 147 -16.00 -22.38 3.77
CA ASN A 147 -14.83 -21.67 4.29
C ASN A 147 -14.89 -20.19 3.89
N GLU A 148 -14.41 -19.29 4.75
CA GLU A 148 -14.44 -17.84 4.50
C GLU A 148 -13.56 -17.39 3.31
N SER A 149 -12.79 -18.31 2.72
CA SER A 149 -11.63 -17.96 1.91
C SER A 149 -11.44 -18.92 0.73
N LEU A 150 -11.37 -18.38 -0.47
CA LEU A 150 -11.16 -19.09 -1.74
C LEU A 150 -9.66 -19.12 -2.08
N THR A 151 -9.09 -20.31 -2.24
CA THR A 151 -7.71 -20.48 -2.71
C THR A 151 -7.60 -20.22 -4.22
N LEU A 152 -6.38 -20.04 -4.74
CA LEU A 152 -6.15 -19.88 -6.17
C LEU A 152 -6.66 -21.10 -6.98
N GLU A 153 -6.41 -22.31 -6.46
CA GLU A 153 -6.86 -23.56 -7.10
C GLU A 153 -8.40 -23.62 -7.11
N GLN A 154 -9.05 -23.33 -5.99
CA GLN A 154 -10.50 -23.25 -5.94
C GLN A 154 -11.06 -22.16 -6.86
N PHE A 155 -10.38 -21.02 -6.98
CA PHE A 155 -10.76 -19.94 -7.87
C PHE A 155 -10.64 -20.34 -9.34
N GLN A 156 -9.52 -20.96 -9.73
CA GLN A 156 -9.37 -21.56 -11.06
C GLN A 156 -10.52 -22.53 -11.30
N ASN A 157 -10.86 -23.34 -10.30
CA ASN A 157 -11.96 -24.30 -10.29
C ASN A 157 -13.37 -23.69 -10.29
N LEU A 158 -13.47 -22.38 -10.11
CA LEU A 158 -14.72 -21.64 -10.14
C LEU A 158 -15.01 -21.04 -11.51
N ILE A 159 -13.97 -20.69 -12.29
CA ILE A 159 -14.13 -19.88 -13.50
C ILE A 159 -14.94 -20.62 -14.60
N PRO A 160 -14.63 -21.85 -15.01
CA PRO A 160 -15.51 -22.61 -15.90
C PRO A 160 -16.95 -22.83 -15.40
N LYS A 161 -17.19 -22.99 -14.09
CA LYS A 161 -18.56 -23.07 -13.55
C LYS A 161 -19.30 -21.75 -13.75
N LEU A 162 -18.63 -20.64 -13.44
CA LEU A 162 -19.11 -19.29 -13.72
C LEU A 162 -19.43 -19.11 -15.21
N ALA A 163 -18.54 -19.60 -16.09
CA ALA A 163 -18.74 -19.52 -17.53
C ALA A 163 -19.99 -20.29 -17.99
N MET A 164 -20.25 -21.46 -17.42
CA MET A 164 -21.44 -22.26 -17.72
C MET A 164 -22.73 -21.62 -17.24
N ILE A 165 -22.70 -20.89 -16.13
CA ILE A 165 -23.86 -20.13 -15.66
C ILE A 165 -24.15 -18.97 -16.62
N LEU A 166 -23.12 -18.30 -17.12
CA LEU A 166 -23.24 -17.17 -18.06
C LEU A 166 -23.61 -17.61 -19.47
N TYR A 167 -23.15 -18.78 -19.91
CA TYR A 167 -23.30 -19.30 -21.27
C TYR A 167 -23.82 -20.74 -21.31
N PRO A 168 -25.05 -21.00 -20.81
CA PRO A 168 -25.57 -22.36 -20.63
C PRO A 168 -25.76 -23.14 -21.94
N GLN A 169 -25.87 -22.44 -23.08
CA GLN A 169 -26.05 -23.06 -24.40
C GLN A 169 -24.72 -23.48 -25.06
N GLN A 170 -23.57 -23.10 -24.48
CA GLN A 170 -22.27 -23.39 -25.04
C GLN A 170 -21.63 -24.60 -24.37
N LYS A 171 -20.74 -25.29 -25.08
CA LYS A 171 -19.85 -26.27 -24.45
C LYS A 171 -18.94 -25.54 -23.46
N VAL A 172 -18.58 -26.20 -22.36
CA VAL A 172 -17.83 -25.58 -21.24
C VAL A 172 -16.56 -24.88 -21.70
N HIS A 173 -15.84 -25.49 -22.64
CA HIS A 173 -14.66 -24.90 -23.25
C HIS A 173 -14.96 -23.57 -23.97
N GLN A 174 -15.99 -23.53 -24.81
CA GLN A 174 -16.41 -22.33 -25.54
C GLN A 174 -16.91 -21.25 -24.58
N ALA A 175 -17.70 -21.65 -23.58
CA ALA A 175 -18.18 -20.76 -22.52
C ALA A 175 -17.01 -20.13 -21.76
N PHE A 176 -16.01 -20.93 -21.36
CA PHE A 176 -14.81 -20.45 -20.69
C PHE A 176 -14.01 -19.48 -21.56
N GLN A 177 -13.76 -19.83 -22.83
CA GLN A 177 -13.04 -18.94 -23.75
C GLN A 177 -13.75 -17.61 -23.92
N LYS A 178 -15.09 -17.64 -24.04
CA LYS A 178 -15.89 -16.44 -24.16
C LYS A 178 -15.80 -15.57 -22.89
N LEU A 179 -15.98 -16.14 -21.70
CA LEU A 179 -15.82 -15.45 -20.42
C LEU A 179 -14.43 -14.82 -20.27
N TYR A 180 -13.38 -15.57 -20.61
CA TYR A 180 -12.01 -15.10 -20.51
C TYR A 180 -11.71 -13.94 -21.47
N ASN A 181 -12.04 -14.09 -22.76
CA ASN A 181 -11.74 -13.10 -23.78
C ASN A 181 -12.53 -11.80 -23.58
N GLU A 182 -13.80 -11.90 -23.21
CA GLU A 182 -14.68 -10.74 -23.06
C GLU A 182 -14.43 -9.98 -21.75
N TYR A 183 -14.11 -10.67 -20.64
CA TYR A 183 -14.07 -10.04 -19.32
C TYR A 183 -12.71 -10.17 -18.61
N LEU A 184 -12.25 -11.41 -18.36
CA LEU A 184 -11.09 -11.62 -17.46
C LEU A 184 -9.77 -11.15 -18.06
N SER A 185 -9.59 -11.32 -19.38
CA SER A 185 -8.42 -10.81 -20.10
C SER A 185 -8.36 -9.29 -20.02
N GLN A 186 -9.48 -8.60 -20.25
CA GLN A 186 -9.56 -7.14 -20.15
C GLN A 186 -9.29 -6.66 -18.72
N LEU A 187 -9.84 -7.34 -17.71
CA LEU A 187 -9.58 -7.03 -16.31
C LEU A 187 -8.10 -7.20 -15.96
N SER A 188 -7.46 -8.29 -16.40
CA SER A 188 -6.01 -8.48 -16.22
C SER A 188 -5.20 -7.33 -16.81
N GLN A 189 -5.52 -6.92 -18.04
CA GLN A 189 -4.86 -5.78 -18.69
C GLN A 189 -5.09 -4.46 -17.94
N LYS A 190 -6.30 -4.22 -17.44
CA LYS A 190 -6.59 -3.04 -16.62
C LYS A 190 -5.76 -3.05 -15.32
N ILE A 191 -5.67 -4.19 -14.64
CA ILE A 191 -4.85 -4.33 -13.43
C ILE A 191 -3.39 -4.04 -13.76
N LEU A 192 -2.84 -4.65 -14.82
CA LEU A 192 -1.45 -4.48 -15.23
C LEU A 192 -1.10 -3.02 -15.56
N ASN A 193 -1.98 -2.32 -16.27
CA ASN A 193 -1.68 -0.98 -16.80
C ASN A 193 -2.00 0.16 -15.81
N PHE A 194 -2.99 -0.02 -14.92
CA PHE A 194 -3.52 1.09 -14.12
C PHE A 194 -3.33 0.95 -12.60
N THR A 195 -2.63 -0.09 -12.13
CA THR A 195 -2.43 -0.30 -10.68
C THR A 195 -0.96 -0.42 -10.31
N GLU A 196 -0.60 0.01 -9.09
CA GLU A 196 0.75 -0.14 -8.52
C GLU A 196 1.15 -1.63 -8.48
N PHE A 197 0.20 -2.52 -8.16
CA PHE A 197 0.40 -3.96 -8.20
C PHE A 197 0.75 -4.43 -9.63
N GLY A 198 0.01 -3.96 -10.62
CA GLY A 198 0.26 -4.25 -12.03
C GLY A 198 1.67 -3.86 -12.48
N GLN A 199 2.13 -2.66 -12.12
CA GLN A 199 3.48 -2.19 -12.41
C GLN A 199 4.55 -3.08 -11.77
N GLN A 200 4.34 -3.52 -10.53
CA GLN A 200 5.25 -4.43 -9.84
C GLN A 200 5.30 -5.81 -10.51
N ILE A 201 4.16 -6.32 -10.99
CA ILE A 201 4.10 -7.58 -11.76
C ILE A 201 4.79 -7.41 -13.12
N GLN A 202 4.52 -6.33 -13.86
CA GLN A 202 5.16 -6.06 -15.14
C GLN A 202 6.68 -5.99 -14.99
N PHE A 203 7.17 -5.38 -13.91
CA PHE A 203 8.59 -5.35 -13.56
C PHE A 203 9.18 -6.77 -13.38
N VAL A 204 8.49 -7.64 -12.65
CA VAL A 204 8.89 -9.06 -12.45
C VAL A 204 8.87 -9.85 -13.76
N LEU A 205 7.93 -9.56 -14.66
CA LEU A 205 7.74 -10.27 -15.93
C LEU A 205 8.65 -9.77 -17.06
N GLN A 206 9.48 -8.73 -16.84
CA GLN A 206 10.38 -8.23 -17.88
C GLN A 206 11.32 -9.34 -18.37
N PRO A 207 11.54 -9.46 -19.69
CA PRO A 207 12.47 -10.43 -20.25
C PRO A 207 13.89 -10.21 -19.70
N ILE A 208 14.64 -11.30 -19.60
CA ILE A 208 16.06 -11.26 -19.23
C ILE A 208 16.87 -11.14 -20.52
N SER A 209 17.75 -10.14 -20.59
CA SER A 209 18.60 -9.93 -21.77
C SER A 209 19.53 -11.12 -22.03
N ASN A 210 19.90 -11.32 -23.30
CA ASN A 210 20.83 -12.39 -23.67
C ASN A 210 22.22 -12.17 -23.05
N GLU A 211 22.65 -10.92 -22.85
CA GLU A 211 23.92 -10.62 -22.18
C GLU A 211 23.98 -11.19 -20.76
N ILE A 212 22.87 -11.06 -20.00
CA ILE A 212 22.77 -11.66 -18.67
C ILE A 212 22.81 -13.18 -18.75
N LYS A 213 22.15 -13.79 -19.74
CA LYS A 213 22.18 -15.26 -19.93
C LYS A 213 23.60 -15.77 -20.18
N GLU A 214 24.34 -15.10 -21.07
CA GLU A 214 25.75 -15.41 -21.35
C GLU A 214 26.65 -15.18 -20.14
N PHE A 215 26.31 -14.19 -19.29
CA PHE A 215 27.05 -13.92 -18.07
C PHE A 215 26.82 -14.97 -16.97
N ILE A 216 25.64 -15.58 -16.90
CA ILE A 216 25.30 -16.56 -15.85
C ILE A 216 26.01 -17.90 -16.09
N GLU A 217 26.17 -18.31 -17.34
CA GLU A 217 26.70 -19.63 -17.70
C GLU A 217 28.06 -19.93 -17.02
N PRO A 218 29.07 -19.02 -17.01
CA PRO A 218 30.34 -19.27 -16.32
C PRO A 218 30.28 -19.32 -14.78
N ILE A 219 29.22 -18.80 -14.15
CA ILE A 219 29.05 -18.77 -12.69
C ILE A 219 27.93 -19.68 -12.18
N GLN A 220 27.31 -20.44 -13.06
CA GLN A 220 26.18 -21.31 -12.73
C GLN A 220 26.53 -22.30 -11.62
N GLN A 221 27.72 -22.88 -11.62
CA GLN A 221 28.12 -23.86 -10.58
C GLN A 221 28.19 -23.21 -9.19
N GLN A 222 28.71 -21.98 -9.11
CA GLN A 222 28.81 -21.23 -7.87
C GLN A 222 27.43 -20.81 -7.37
N LEU A 223 26.56 -20.34 -8.26
CA LEU A 223 25.16 -20.05 -7.95
C LEU A 223 24.39 -21.30 -7.50
N SER A 224 24.65 -22.45 -8.12
CA SER A 224 24.09 -23.74 -7.70
C SER A 224 24.54 -24.14 -6.29
N ASN A 225 25.82 -23.98 -5.98
CA ASN A 225 26.32 -24.29 -4.63
C ASN A 225 25.74 -23.34 -3.58
N LEU A 226 25.56 -22.06 -3.91
CA LEU A 226 24.92 -21.08 -3.03
C LEU A 226 23.44 -21.40 -2.82
N HIS A 227 22.72 -21.73 -3.89
CA HIS A 227 21.31 -22.15 -3.85
C HIS A 227 21.11 -23.37 -2.94
N LYS A 228 21.89 -24.45 -3.14
CA LYS A 228 21.83 -25.65 -2.30
C LYS A 228 22.03 -25.37 -0.81
N PHE A 229 22.90 -24.42 -0.51
CA PHE A 229 23.18 -24.01 0.86
C PHE A 229 22.04 -23.22 1.49
N ILE A 230 21.43 -22.31 0.75
CA ILE A 230 20.28 -21.52 1.24
C ILE A 230 19.07 -22.44 1.47
N PHE A 231 18.89 -23.40 0.56
CA PHE A 231 17.73 -24.27 0.53
C PHE A 231 18.08 -25.73 0.83
N GLU A 232 18.83 -25.95 1.93
CA GLU A 232 19.24 -27.29 2.39
C GLU A 232 18.05 -28.22 2.65
N ASP A 233 16.95 -27.67 3.15
CA ASP A 233 15.72 -28.41 3.45
C ASP A 233 14.54 -27.82 2.66
N GLN A 234 14.36 -28.32 1.44
CA GLN A 234 13.15 -28.11 0.65
C GLN A 234 12.15 -29.24 0.89
N SER A 235 11.78 -29.44 2.16
CA SER A 235 10.52 -30.10 2.52
C SER A 235 9.38 -29.63 1.58
N THR A 236 8.34 -30.42 1.41
CA THR A 236 7.15 -30.09 0.59
C THR A 236 6.42 -28.80 1.01
N ASN A 237 6.95 -28.05 1.99
CA ASN A 237 6.39 -26.82 2.52
C ASN A 237 6.97 -25.57 1.86
N LEU A 238 6.22 -24.99 0.92
CA LEU A 238 6.53 -23.74 0.24
C LEU A 238 6.79 -22.55 1.20
N SER A 239 6.12 -22.52 2.36
CA SER A 239 6.29 -21.42 3.31
C SER A 239 7.66 -21.45 3.98
N LYS A 240 8.25 -22.64 4.16
CA LYS A 240 9.62 -22.79 4.67
C LYS A 240 10.64 -22.30 3.65
N VAL A 241 10.45 -22.65 2.37
CA VAL A 241 11.30 -22.21 1.26
C VAL A 241 11.25 -20.70 1.09
N GLN A 242 10.05 -20.12 1.18
CA GLN A 242 9.85 -18.67 1.20
C GLN A 242 10.59 -18.02 2.36
N TRP A 243 10.49 -18.57 3.58
CA TRP A 243 11.22 -18.05 4.73
C TRP A 243 12.74 -18.11 4.54
N GLN A 244 13.28 -19.21 4.00
CA GLN A 244 14.71 -19.34 3.68
C GLN A 244 15.16 -18.28 2.67
N PHE A 245 14.37 -18.03 1.62
CA PHE A 245 14.64 -16.96 0.66
C PHE A 245 14.69 -15.60 1.36
N MET A 246 13.72 -15.29 2.22
CA MET A 246 13.68 -14.02 2.96
C MET A 246 14.85 -13.87 3.95
N GLN A 247 15.25 -14.95 4.61
CA GLN A 247 16.43 -14.96 5.48
C GLN A 247 17.70 -14.69 4.69
N PHE A 248 17.87 -15.35 3.53
CA PHE A 248 19.00 -15.09 2.64
C PHE A 248 19.07 -13.62 2.22
N LEU A 249 17.96 -13.03 1.77
CA LEU A 249 17.94 -11.61 1.38
C LEU A 249 18.29 -10.67 2.55
N THR A 250 17.93 -11.05 3.78
CA THR A 250 18.26 -10.28 4.99
C THR A 250 19.74 -10.42 5.34
N GLN A 251 20.27 -11.64 5.36
CA GLN A 251 21.68 -11.94 5.68
C GLN A 251 22.66 -11.36 4.65
N CYS A 252 22.23 -11.22 3.40
CA CYS A 252 23.00 -10.59 2.35
C CYS A 252 22.81 -9.06 2.28
N GLU A 253 22.09 -8.46 3.25
CA GLU A 253 21.76 -7.04 3.29
C GLU A 253 21.09 -6.52 2.00
N ILE A 254 20.36 -7.39 1.30
CA ILE A 254 19.53 -7.01 0.14
C ILE A 254 18.25 -6.34 0.65
N LEU A 255 17.70 -6.83 1.76
CA LEU A 255 16.65 -6.16 2.52
C LEU A 255 17.29 -5.27 3.62
N PRO A 256 16.86 -4.00 3.78
CA PRO A 256 15.95 -3.22 2.94
C PRO A 256 16.66 -2.43 1.82
N ASN A 257 17.96 -2.67 1.57
CA ASN A 257 18.81 -1.78 0.78
C ASN A 257 18.47 -1.73 -0.72
N TYR A 258 18.06 -2.85 -1.31
CA TYR A 258 17.70 -2.94 -2.73
C TYR A 258 16.17 -2.96 -2.89
N ILE A 259 15.51 -3.76 -2.06
CA ILE A 259 14.06 -3.94 -2.10
C ILE A 259 13.50 -3.97 -0.68
N ASN A 260 12.20 -3.77 -0.55
CA ASN A 260 11.48 -4.00 0.70
C ASN A 260 10.90 -5.42 0.78
N GLN A 261 10.42 -5.80 1.97
CA GLN A 261 9.83 -7.12 2.22
C GLN A 261 8.65 -7.45 1.29
N SER A 262 7.79 -6.47 0.98
CA SER A 262 6.64 -6.66 0.09
C SER A 262 7.08 -6.94 -1.35
N GLN A 263 8.11 -6.25 -1.83
CA GLN A 263 8.67 -6.48 -3.17
C GLN A 263 9.31 -7.87 -3.26
N ALA A 264 10.10 -8.27 -2.25
CA ALA A 264 10.68 -9.61 -2.19
C ALA A 264 9.60 -10.71 -2.22
N GLN A 265 8.50 -10.51 -1.49
CA GLN A 265 7.35 -11.41 -1.50
C GLN A 265 6.71 -11.53 -2.88
N ILE A 266 6.51 -10.40 -3.56
CA ILE A 266 5.94 -10.36 -4.91
C ILE A 266 6.87 -11.05 -5.91
N ILE A 267 8.18 -10.84 -5.81
CA ILE A 267 9.16 -11.53 -6.66
C ILE A 267 9.06 -13.05 -6.43
N PHE A 268 9.13 -13.50 -5.18
CA PHE A 268 9.04 -14.92 -4.83
C PHE A 268 7.74 -15.57 -5.32
N ASP A 269 6.59 -14.92 -5.08
CA ASP A 269 5.29 -15.49 -5.44
C ASP A 269 5.06 -15.54 -6.95
N ASN A 270 5.68 -14.65 -7.73
CA ASN A 270 5.45 -14.54 -9.17
C ASN A 270 6.52 -15.23 -10.02
N ILE A 271 7.73 -15.42 -9.49
CA ILE A 271 8.80 -16.11 -10.24
C ILE A 271 8.45 -17.58 -10.48
N GLN A 272 7.72 -18.22 -9.57
CA GLN A 272 7.31 -19.63 -9.69
C GLN A 272 6.33 -19.89 -10.85
N ILE A 273 5.76 -18.85 -11.42
CA ILE A 273 4.74 -18.89 -12.47
C ILE A 273 5.34 -18.51 -13.82
N ARG A 274 6.45 -17.78 -13.77
CA ARG A 274 7.12 -17.30 -14.96
C ARG A 274 7.61 -18.51 -15.74
N GLN A 275 7.37 -18.51 -17.05
CA GLN A 275 8.00 -19.49 -17.92
C GLN A 275 9.51 -19.34 -17.77
N GLN A 276 10.19 -20.45 -17.43
CA GLN A 276 11.64 -20.44 -17.22
C GLN A 276 12.31 -19.87 -18.48
N THR A 277 13.04 -18.78 -18.28
CA THR A 277 13.78 -18.10 -19.35
C THR A 277 15.25 -18.49 -19.37
N LEU A 278 15.72 -19.04 -18.25
CA LEU A 278 17.02 -19.66 -18.07
C LEU A 278 16.92 -21.18 -18.14
N ASN A 279 17.91 -21.83 -18.73
CA ASN A 279 18.04 -23.28 -18.82
C ASN A 279 19.21 -23.76 -17.96
N LEU A 280 19.23 -23.40 -16.68
CA LEU A 280 20.32 -23.81 -15.78
C LEU A 280 20.13 -25.28 -15.40
N GLN A 281 21.23 -26.03 -15.44
CA GLN A 281 21.27 -27.41 -14.95
C GLN A 281 21.16 -27.41 -13.43
N GLU A 282 20.16 -28.12 -12.92
CA GLU A 282 19.88 -28.27 -11.50
C GLU A 282 19.96 -29.75 -11.10
N SER A 283 20.64 -30.04 -10.00
CA SER A 283 20.75 -31.39 -9.46
C SER A 283 19.78 -31.56 -8.28
N GLY A 284 18.56 -32.00 -8.55
CA GLY A 284 17.55 -32.27 -7.52
C GLY A 284 16.18 -31.69 -7.85
N ASN A 285 15.14 -32.18 -7.17
CA ASN A 285 13.77 -31.69 -7.29
C ASN A 285 13.51 -30.64 -6.20
N TYR A 286 13.86 -29.38 -6.48
CA TYR A 286 13.61 -28.26 -5.59
C TYR A 286 12.27 -27.60 -5.91
N LEU A 287 11.48 -27.25 -4.90
CA LEU A 287 10.26 -26.42 -5.06
C LEU A 287 10.60 -25.03 -5.61
N PHE A 288 11.70 -24.46 -5.12
CA PHE A 288 12.27 -23.23 -5.64
C PHE A 288 13.56 -23.55 -6.37
N SER A 289 13.44 -23.75 -7.68
CA SER A 289 14.54 -24.16 -8.57
C SER A 289 15.68 -23.15 -8.63
N LEU A 290 16.84 -23.61 -9.12
CA LEU A 290 17.98 -22.77 -9.41
C LEU A 290 17.61 -21.66 -10.41
N ASN A 291 16.80 -21.98 -11.42
CA ASN A 291 16.26 -20.98 -12.35
C ASN A 291 15.47 -19.90 -11.59
N ASN A 292 14.52 -20.28 -10.73
CA ASN A 292 13.73 -19.32 -9.96
C ASN A 292 14.59 -18.44 -9.05
N PHE A 293 15.61 -19.03 -8.43
CA PHE A 293 16.55 -18.30 -7.57
C PHE A 293 17.36 -17.27 -8.36
N VAL A 294 17.99 -17.68 -9.46
CA VAL A 294 18.83 -16.78 -10.27
C VAL A 294 17.99 -15.70 -10.96
N GLU A 295 16.83 -16.05 -11.50
CA GLU A 295 15.92 -15.06 -12.09
C GLU A 295 15.43 -14.04 -11.04
N SER A 296 15.17 -14.49 -9.80
CA SER A 296 14.83 -13.57 -8.70
C SER A 296 15.95 -12.57 -8.44
N LEU A 297 17.21 -13.00 -8.40
CA LEU A 297 18.35 -12.09 -8.21
C LEU A 297 18.46 -11.08 -9.37
N ILE A 298 18.24 -11.51 -10.61
CA ILE A 298 18.26 -10.60 -11.77
C ILE A 298 17.16 -9.55 -11.64
N ILE A 299 15.94 -9.95 -11.29
CA ILE A 299 14.82 -9.02 -11.07
C ILE A 299 15.12 -8.04 -9.94
N ILE A 300 15.70 -8.52 -8.83
CA ILE A 300 16.11 -7.66 -7.70
C ILE A 300 17.14 -6.63 -8.16
N SER A 301 18.12 -7.04 -8.98
CA SER A 301 19.18 -6.15 -9.43
C SER A 301 18.66 -4.96 -10.25
N LYS A 302 17.58 -5.17 -11.03
CA LYS A 302 16.92 -4.14 -11.85
C LYS A 302 16.33 -2.96 -11.04
N THR A 303 16.24 -3.10 -9.72
CA THR A 303 15.74 -2.02 -8.85
C THR A 303 16.72 -0.88 -8.66
N VAL A 304 18.00 -1.07 -9.00
CA VAL A 304 19.01 0.00 -8.99
C VAL A 304 18.87 0.85 -10.26
N PRO A 305 18.35 2.08 -10.21
CA PRO A 305 18.09 2.86 -11.42
C PRO A 305 19.39 3.32 -12.10
N ASN A 306 19.28 3.68 -13.38
CA ASN A 306 20.32 4.37 -14.17
C ASN A 306 21.60 3.56 -14.48
N LEU A 307 21.53 2.23 -14.42
CA LEU A 307 22.61 1.33 -14.82
C LEU A 307 22.07 0.30 -15.81
N ASP A 308 22.94 -0.25 -16.65
CA ASP A 308 22.57 -1.36 -17.53
C ASP A 308 22.34 -2.65 -16.72
N GLU A 309 21.52 -3.57 -17.26
CA GLU A 309 21.10 -4.80 -16.56
C GLU A 309 22.30 -5.64 -16.09
N PHE A 310 23.35 -5.70 -16.92
CA PHE A 310 24.59 -6.39 -16.60
C PHE A 310 25.28 -5.79 -15.37
N THR A 311 25.50 -4.47 -15.38
CA THR A 311 26.15 -3.77 -14.27
C THR A 311 25.31 -3.86 -12.98
N GLN A 312 23.98 -3.73 -13.10
CA GLN A 312 23.05 -3.94 -11.99
C GLN A 312 23.23 -5.32 -11.34
N PHE A 313 23.18 -6.38 -12.16
CA PHE A 313 23.29 -7.75 -11.67
C PHE A 313 24.66 -8.04 -11.06
N ARG A 314 25.74 -7.56 -11.68
CA ARG A 314 27.09 -7.64 -11.12
C ARG A 314 27.18 -6.99 -9.74
N LEU A 315 26.70 -5.75 -9.60
CA LEU A 315 26.74 -5.02 -8.33
C LEU A 315 25.96 -5.73 -7.21
N LEU A 316 24.82 -6.34 -7.54
CA LEU A 316 24.06 -7.13 -6.58
C LEU A 316 24.87 -8.34 -6.10
N LEU A 317 25.53 -9.04 -7.02
CA LEU A 317 26.32 -10.20 -6.65
C LEU A 317 27.61 -9.83 -5.89
N ASP A 318 28.27 -8.72 -6.22
CA ASP A 318 29.38 -8.17 -5.45
C ASP A 318 28.94 -7.87 -4.01
N LYS A 319 27.73 -7.30 -3.86
CA LYS A 319 27.14 -7.06 -2.55
C LYS A 319 26.87 -8.36 -1.78
N ILE A 320 26.35 -9.38 -2.45
CA ILE A 320 26.17 -10.71 -1.86
C ILE A 320 27.52 -11.26 -1.38
N GLU A 321 28.56 -11.21 -2.21
CA GLU A 321 29.88 -11.73 -1.87
C GLU A 321 30.50 -11.04 -0.65
N GLN A 322 30.29 -9.72 -0.52
CA GLN A 322 30.79 -8.91 0.60
C GLN A 322 29.96 -9.06 1.89
N SER A 323 28.80 -9.71 1.83
CA SER A 323 27.89 -9.82 2.97
C SER A 323 28.37 -10.80 4.04
N GLU A 324 27.90 -10.60 5.27
CA GLU A 324 28.14 -11.55 6.36
C GLU A 324 27.50 -12.92 6.05
N GLY A 325 26.30 -12.94 5.45
CA GLY A 325 25.62 -14.17 5.04
C GLY A 325 26.48 -15.04 4.12
N PHE A 326 27.14 -14.43 3.14
CA PHE A 326 28.06 -15.15 2.24
C PHE A 326 29.34 -15.59 2.96
N SER A 327 29.85 -14.79 3.89
CA SER A 327 30.99 -15.19 4.73
C SER A 327 30.67 -16.42 5.60
N GLN A 328 29.45 -16.51 6.14
CA GLN A 328 28.97 -17.68 6.88
C GLN A 328 28.86 -18.92 5.99
N TYR A 329 28.39 -18.75 4.75
CA TYR A 329 28.40 -19.79 3.72
C TYR A 329 29.79 -20.36 3.48
N LEU A 330 30.79 -19.49 3.27
CA LEU A 330 32.17 -19.92 3.05
C LEU A 330 32.75 -20.69 4.25
N ARG A 331 32.46 -20.21 5.48
CA ARG A 331 32.91 -20.88 6.71
C ARG A 331 32.34 -22.29 6.83
N LYS A 332 31.04 -22.49 6.56
CA LYS A 332 30.41 -23.82 6.61
C LYS A 332 31.00 -24.79 5.58
N LEU A 333 31.51 -24.29 4.45
CA LEU A 333 32.23 -25.10 3.46
C LEU A 333 33.71 -25.36 3.81
N ASN A 334 34.19 -24.91 4.98
CA ASN A 334 35.61 -24.94 5.36
C ASN A 334 36.51 -24.26 4.31
N ARG A 335 36.02 -23.23 3.63
CA ARG A 335 36.78 -22.45 2.64
C ARG A 335 37.17 -21.09 3.20
N THR A 336 38.42 -20.70 3.01
CA THR A 336 38.87 -19.32 3.25
C THR A 336 38.53 -18.46 2.04
N GLN A 337 38.42 -17.13 2.22
CA GLN A 337 38.27 -16.13 1.15
C GLN A 337 39.53 -16.01 0.25
N SER A 338 40.21 -17.12 -0.05
CA SER A 338 41.24 -17.12 -1.09
C SER A 338 40.59 -16.81 -2.45
N ASP A 339 41.30 -16.12 -3.34
CA ASP A 339 40.74 -15.55 -4.59
C ASP A 339 40.05 -16.57 -5.51
N LYS A 340 40.31 -17.88 -5.34
CA LYS A 340 39.65 -18.96 -6.09
C LYS A 340 38.16 -19.17 -5.74
N VAL A 341 37.63 -18.52 -4.70
CA VAL A 341 36.25 -18.72 -4.21
C VAL A 341 35.34 -17.50 -4.46
N ARG A 342 35.86 -16.41 -5.04
CA ARG A 342 34.99 -15.28 -5.41
C ARG A 342 33.99 -15.72 -6.48
N LEU A 343 32.75 -15.24 -6.38
CA LEU A 343 31.72 -15.52 -7.40
C LEU A 343 32.22 -15.04 -8.77
N PHE A 344 33.02 -13.96 -8.82
CA PHE A 344 33.44 -13.29 -10.06
C PHE A 344 34.85 -13.59 -10.56
N TYR A 345 35.71 -14.28 -9.81
CA TYR A 345 37.14 -14.38 -10.18
C TYR A 345 37.35 -14.94 -11.60
N ASN A 346 36.55 -15.93 -12.00
CA ASN A 346 36.65 -16.54 -13.32
C ASN A 346 36.04 -15.67 -14.45
N ILE A 347 35.04 -14.82 -14.13
CA ILE A 347 34.43 -13.93 -15.12
C ILE A 347 35.33 -12.72 -15.40
N GLU A 348 35.87 -12.08 -14.37
CA GLU A 348 36.78 -10.94 -14.58
C GLU A 348 37.99 -11.37 -15.42
N LYS A 349 38.54 -12.55 -15.12
CA LYS A 349 39.64 -13.12 -15.89
C LYS A 349 39.27 -13.38 -17.36
N SER A 350 38.09 -13.96 -17.62
CA SER A 350 37.67 -14.28 -19.00
C SER A 350 37.26 -13.05 -19.82
N ARG A 351 36.67 -12.02 -19.21
CA ARG A 351 36.37 -10.75 -19.90
C ARG A 351 37.62 -9.93 -20.19
N VAL A 352 38.59 -9.89 -19.27
CA VAL A 352 39.91 -9.29 -19.54
C VAL A 352 40.55 -9.99 -20.74
N TYR A 353 40.50 -11.33 -20.83
CA TYR A 353 41.01 -12.05 -22.02
C TYR A 353 40.20 -11.77 -23.31
N LYS A 354 38.86 -11.68 -23.26
CA LYS A 354 38.06 -11.34 -24.45
C LYS A 354 38.32 -9.91 -24.92
N GLN A 355 38.48 -8.97 -24.00
CA GLN A 355 38.79 -7.57 -24.31
C GLN A 355 40.22 -7.42 -24.83
N GLU A 356 41.20 -8.11 -24.25
CA GLU A 356 42.56 -8.19 -24.78
C GLU A 356 42.59 -8.82 -26.18
N ASN A 357 41.82 -9.89 -26.43
CA ASN A 357 41.70 -10.49 -27.76
C ASN A 357 41.03 -9.54 -28.77
N LEU A 358 39.98 -8.81 -28.38
CA LEU A 358 39.35 -7.79 -29.23
C LEU A 358 40.29 -6.63 -29.54
N ILE A 359 41.10 -6.20 -28.56
CA ILE A 359 42.13 -5.17 -28.75
C ILE A 359 43.23 -5.71 -29.68
N GLN A 360 43.69 -6.95 -29.52
CA GLN A 360 44.67 -7.59 -30.41
C GLN A 360 44.13 -7.77 -31.84
N GLN A 361 42.84 -8.12 -31.99
CA GLN A 361 42.19 -8.26 -33.29
C GLN A 361 41.97 -6.91 -33.97
N SER A 362 41.62 -5.88 -33.19
CA SER A 362 41.53 -4.49 -33.67
C SER A 362 42.91 -3.95 -34.07
N GLN A 363 43.97 -4.30 -33.33
CA GLN A 363 45.35 -3.96 -33.65
C GLN A 363 45.84 -4.64 -34.92
N MET A 364 45.45 -5.90 -35.17
CA MET A 364 45.72 -6.61 -36.44
C MET A 364 45.00 -5.95 -37.63
N ILE A 365 43.74 -5.54 -37.45
CA ILE A 365 42.97 -4.82 -38.49
C ILE A 365 43.60 -3.44 -38.78
N SER A 366 43.99 -2.69 -37.75
CA SER A 366 44.65 -1.38 -37.93
C SER A 366 46.06 -1.50 -38.53
N ASN A 367 46.80 -2.58 -38.25
CA ASN A 367 48.10 -2.84 -38.88
C ASN A 367 47.98 -3.26 -40.36
N THR A 368 46.78 -3.67 -40.80
CA THR A 368 46.51 -4.01 -42.20
C THR A 368 46.06 -2.77 -43.01
N GLN A 369 45.56 -1.73 -42.35
CA GLN A 369 45.20 -0.44 -42.98
C GLN A 369 46.31 0.63 -42.91
N ASN A 370 47.29 0.49 -42.02
CA ASN A 370 48.37 1.48 -41.87
C ASN A 370 49.55 1.36 -42.87
N ASN A 371 49.46 0.51 -43.90
CA ASN A 371 50.42 0.50 -45.01
C ASN A 371 50.06 1.44 -46.18
N LEU A 372 49.05 2.32 -46.05
CA LEU A 372 48.63 3.19 -47.16
C LEU A 372 48.52 4.69 -46.85
N SER A 373 48.99 5.16 -45.69
CA SER A 373 48.97 6.60 -45.41
C SER A 373 50.03 7.03 -44.39
N HIS A 374 51.26 7.13 -44.86
CA HIS A 374 52.28 7.98 -44.25
C HIS A 374 52.41 9.27 -45.05
N THR A 375 51.87 10.37 -44.52
CA THR A 375 52.54 11.69 -44.58
C THR A 375 51.84 12.70 -43.66
N ASN A 376 52.66 13.35 -42.83
CA ASN A 376 52.44 14.62 -42.14
C ASN A 376 51.34 14.69 -41.06
N ILE A 377 51.76 14.86 -39.80
CA ILE A 377 51.76 16.18 -39.13
C ILE A 377 52.47 16.03 -37.77
N GLN A 378 53.54 16.81 -37.62
CA GLN A 378 54.30 17.01 -36.39
C GLN A 378 53.69 18.16 -35.56
N ASN A 379 53.85 18.02 -34.25
CA ASN A 379 54.00 19.08 -33.23
C ASN A 379 52.79 19.96 -32.89
N ILE A 380 52.35 19.87 -31.62
CA ILE A 380 52.28 20.99 -30.66
C ILE A 380 52.23 20.41 -29.24
N GLN A 381 53.27 20.68 -28.47
CA GLN A 381 53.33 20.54 -27.01
C GLN A 381 53.17 21.94 -26.40
N ILE A 382 52.21 22.17 -25.49
CA ILE A 382 52.28 23.30 -24.54
C ILE A 382 51.72 22.88 -23.16
N ALA A 383 52.68 22.78 -22.23
CA ALA A 383 52.73 23.22 -20.83
C ALA A 383 51.52 23.07 -19.87
N ASN A 384 51.77 22.27 -18.84
CA ASN A 384 51.22 22.32 -17.49
C ASN A 384 51.53 23.64 -16.75
N THR A 385 50.60 24.15 -15.93
CA THR A 385 50.91 24.75 -14.61
C THR A 385 49.70 24.74 -13.64
N ASN A 386 49.95 24.18 -12.45
CA ASN A 386 49.39 24.37 -11.11
C ASN A 386 48.17 25.29 -10.86
N LYS A 387 47.20 24.80 -10.07
CA LYS A 387 46.60 25.56 -8.94
C LYS A 387 45.85 24.66 -7.93
N LYS A 388 46.38 24.58 -6.71
CA LYS A 388 45.70 24.14 -5.48
C LYS A 388 45.03 25.37 -4.83
N VAL A 389 43.70 25.48 -4.89
CA VAL A 389 42.87 26.30 -4.00
C VAL A 389 41.49 25.66 -4.00
N ASP A 390 41.03 25.08 -2.88
CA ASP A 390 39.60 25.01 -2.51
C ASP A 390 39.39 24.19 -1.21
N GLU A 391 39.54 24.84 -0.05
CA GLU A 391 39.02 24.34 1.24
C GLU A 391 38.20 25.39 2.02
N SER A 392 38.03 26.61 1.49
CA SER A 392 37.32 27.71 2.19
C SER A 392 35.83 27.87 1.83
N ARG A 393 35.27 27.03 0.95
CA ARG A 393 33.86 27.16 0.49
C ARG A 393 32.81 26.49 1.39
N VAL A 394 33.20 25.59 2.29
CA VAL A 394 32.22 24.80 3.10
C VAL A 394 31.65 25.60 4.28
N ASN A 395 32.38 26.58 4.84
CA ASN A 395 31.88 27.37 5.97
C ASN A 395 30.91 28.50 5.58
N VAL A 396 30.82 28.88 4.30
CA VAL A 396 29.92 29.96 3.84
C VAL A 396 28.46 29.47 3.71
N SER A 397 28.21 28.16 3.58
CA SER A 397 26.84 27.63 3.43
C SER A 397 26.07 27.56 4.75
N MET A 398 26.73 27.25 5.86
CA MET A 398 26.11 27.16 7.20
C MET A 398 25.68 28.54 7.73
N LEU A 399 26.47 29.59 7.47
CA LEU A 399 26.16 30.97 7.90
C LEU A 399 24.96 31.58 7.16
N ARG A 400 24.61 31.09 5.97
CA ARG A 400 23.39 31.55 5.27
C ARG A 400 22.12 30.91 5.82
N GLN A 401 22.20 29.69 6.37
CA GLN A 401 21.01 28.97 6.86
C GLN A 401 20.38 29.62 8.09
N SER A 402 21.20 30.18 8.99
CA SER A 402 20.69 30.88 10.18
C SER A 402 19.93 32.15 9.84
N LYS A 403 20.29 32.82 8.73
CA LYS A 403 19.60 34.04 8.26
C LYS A 403 18.17 33.75 7.81
N TYR A 404 17.95 32.68 7.04
CA TYR A 404 16.62 32.37 6.52
C TYR A 404 15.60 31.99 7.60
N LEU A 405 16.04 31.46 8.74
CA LEU A 405 15.14 31.08 9.82
C LEU A 405 14.65 32.27 10.65
N SER A 406 15.40 33.37 10.71
CA SER A 406 14.98 34.58 11.42
C SER A 406 13.95 35.41 10.66
N ASP A 407 13.83 35.20 9.35
CA ASP A 407 13.00 36.03 8.48
C ASP A 407 11.53 35.57 8.46
N ILE A 408 11.23 34.35 8.92
CA ILE A 408 9.84 33.85 9.06
C ILE A 408 9.27 34.33 10.40
N ASP A 409 8.12 35.01 10.34
CA ASP A 409 7.40 35.45 11.54
C ASP A 409 7.05 34.25 12.44
N GLN A 410 7.31 34.39 13.74
CA GLN A 410 7.00 33.39 14.76
C GLN A 410 5.52 33.03 14.80
N SER A 411 4.64 33.96 14.40
CA SER A 411 3.19 33.73 14.32
C SER A 411 2.81 32.60 13.35
N TYR A 412 3.60 32.36 12.29
CA TYR A 412 3.32 31.33 11.29
C TYR A 412 3.89 29.95 11.62
N ILE A 413 4.78 29.84 12.60
CA ILE A 413 5.54 28.61 12.87
C ILE A 413 4.62 27.44 13.25
N SER A 414 3.59 27.70 14.07
CA SER A 414 2.61 26.66 14.45
C SER A 414 1.83 26.14 13.26
N SER A 415 1.40 27.04 12.37
CA SER A 415 0.65 26.72 11.14
C SER A 415 1.49 25.92 10.14
N LEU A 416 2.72 26.37 9.89
CA LEU A 416 3.67 25.66 9.05
C LEU A 416 3.97 24.26 9.58
N LYS A 417 4.11 24.12 10.91
CA LYS A 417 4.38 22.83 11.55
C LYS A 417 3.21 21.85 11.37
N LYS A 418 1.97 22.32 11.55
CA LYS A 418 0.77 21.50 11.32
C LYS A 418 0.69 20.99 9.88
N LEU A 419 0.92 21.87 8.91
CA LEU A 419 0.95 21.49 7.49
C LEU A 419 2.08 20.50 7.19
N PHE A 420 3.28 20.74 7.70
CA PHE A 420 4.41 19.84 7.54
C PHE A 420 4.08 18.44 8.08
N GLU A 421 3.56 18.37 9.31
CA GLU A 421 3.18 17.10 9.96
C GLU A 421 2.06 16.39 9.19
N PHE A 422 1.05 17.13 8.70
CA PHE A 422 -0.02 16.59 7.88
C PHE A 422 0.51 15.89 6.62
N PHE A 423 1.37 16.57 5.84
CA PHE A 423 1.95 15.96 4.65
C PHE A 423 2.97 14.87 4.98
N ALA A 424 3.71 14.97 6.09
CA ALA A 424 4.64 13.95 6.55
C ALA A 424 3.93 12.63 6.91
N GLN A 425 2.74 12.71 7.50
CA GLN A 425 1.93 11.56 7.87
C GLN A 425 1.21 10.89 6.69
N SER A 426 1.09 11.57 5.55
CA SER A 426 0.38 11.03 4.37
C SER A 426 0.99 9.69 3.92
N GLY A 427 0.27 8.58 4.11
CA GLY A 427 0.76 7.22 3.82
C GLY A 427 1.76 6.62 4.83
N GLU A 428 2.17 7.37 5.86
CA GLU A 428 3.03 6.91 6.96
C GLU A 428 2.56 7.58 8.28
N PRO A 429 1.49 7.11 8.94
CA PRO A 429 0.82 7.78 10.07
C PRO A 429 1.74 8.18 11.24
N SER A 430 2.81 7.43 11.46
CA SER A 430 3.78 7.66 12.53
C SER A 430 4.87 8.67 12.18
N ASN A 431 4.98 9.10 10.92
CA ASN A 431 6.03 10.02 10.48
C ASN A 431 5.59 11.48 10.64
N ILE A 432 6.00 12.11 11.74
CA ILE A 432 5.83 13.55 11.99
C ILE A 432 7.11 14.36 11.80
N GLN A 433 8.25 13.69 11.59
CA GLN A 433 9.56 14.33 11.69
C GLN A 433 10.16 14.70 10.33
N SER A 434 9.66 14.10 9.23
CA SER A 434 10.36 14.19 7.95
C SER A 434 9.46 14.04 6.72
N LEU A 435 9.68 14.91 5.73
CA LEU A 435 9.04 14.87 4.41
C LEU A 435 9.94 14.17 3.39
N LYS A 436 9.35 13.31 2.55
CA LYS A 436 9.99 12.77 1.34
C LYS A 436 9.79 13.75 0.17
N ASN A 437 10.63 13.68 -0.86
CA ASN A 437 10.55 14.58 -2.03
C ASN A 437 9.15 14.59 -2.67
N THR A 438 8.54 13.41 -2.83
CA THR A 438 7.18 13.28 -3.36
C THR A 438 6.13 14.00 -2.52
N LYS A 439 6.26 13.99 -1.18
CA LYS A 439 5.35 14.68 -0.25
C LYS A 439 5.58 16.19 -0.24
N PHE A 440 6.84 16.62 -0.34
CA PHE A 440 7.21 18.03 -0.49
C PHE A 440 6.64 18.61 -1.80
N ASN A 441 6.84 17.94 -2.93
CA ASN A 441 6.25 18.34 -4.21
C ASN A 441 4.71 18.39 -4.13
N LYS A 442 4.07 17.43 -3.46
CA LYS A 442 2.62 17.44 -3.25
C LYS A 442 2.15 18.64 -2.42
N LEU A 443 2.87 18.98 -1.34
CA LEU A 443 2.58 20.16 -0.52
C LEU A 443 2.67 21.42 -1.37
N LEU A 444 3.77 21.61 -2.11
CA LEU A 444 3.97 22.77 -2.95
C LEU A 444 2.92 22.88 -4.07
N LEU A 445 2.53 21.75 -4.66
CA LEU A 445 1.44 21.69 -5.64
C LEU A 445 0.11 22.14 -5.03
N HIS A 446 -0.24 21.61 -3.85
CA HIS A 446 -1.50 21.95 -3.19
C HIS A 446 -1.54 23.41 -2.73
N SER A 447 -0.40 23.99 -2.37
CA SER A 447 -0.28 25.42 -2.03
C SER A 447 -0.26 26.35 -3.26
N GLY A 448 -0.36 25.79 -4.48
CA GLY A 448 -0.25 26.56 -5.71
C GLY A 448 1.13 27.19 -5.93
N ILE A 449 2.18 26.73 -5.24
CA ILE A 449 3.57 27.17 -5.46
C ILE A 449 4.16 26.42 -6.66
N LEU A 450 3.97 25.10 -6.70
CA LEU A 450 4.44 24.29 -7.81
C LEU A 450 3.59 24.55 -9.06
N ASN A 451 4.22 24.66 -10.22
CA ASN A 451 3.66 25.04 -11.53
C ASN A 451 3.32 26.51 -11.71
N ASN A 452 2.98 27.26 -10.66
CA ASN A 452 2.71 28.70 -10.78
C ASN A 452 3.94 29.56 -10.50
N LEU A 453 4.69 29.24 -9.44
CA LEU A 453 5.83 30.04 -8.98
C LEU A 453 7.17 29.38 -9.29
N ILE A 454 7.24 28.05 -9.18
CA ILE A 454 8.44 27.27 -9.50
C ILE A 454 8.10 26.00 -10.27
N THR A 455 9.07 25.47 -11.02
CA THR A 455 8.91 24.20 -11.73
C THR A 455 9.18 22.99 -10.82
N ILE A 456 8.76 21.79 -11.26
CA ILE A 456 9.12 20.53 -10.59
C ILE A 456 10.64 20.37 -10.49
N THR A 457 11.38 20.71 -11.55
CA THR A 457 12.84 20.64 -11.57
C THR A 457 13.47 21.56 -10.52
N ASP A 458 12.91 22.76 -10.32
CA ASP A 458 13.37 23.69 -9.29
C ASP A 458 13.11 23.14 -7.89
N SER A 459 11.92 22.58 -7.66
CA SER A 459 11.56 21.96 -6.40
C SER A 459 12.49 20.79 -6.06
N ASP A 460 12.73 19.89 -7.02
CA ASP A 460 13.62 18.75 -6.86
C ASP A 460 15.06 19.19 -6.59
N MET A 461 15.51 20.27 -7.23
CA MET A 461 16.83 20.86 -6.99
C MET A 461 16.93 21.46 -5.59
N ILE A 462 15.91 22.19 -5.12
CA ILE A 462 15.86 22.76 -3.76
C ILE A 462 15.87 21.63 -2.74
N TYR A 463 15.02 20.61 -2.91
CA TYR A 463 14.97 19.44 -2.06
C TYR A 463 16.33 18.72 -2.03
N SER A 464 16.93 18.44 -3.19
CA SER A 464 18.22 17.77 -3.30
C SER A 464 19.36 18.59 -2.69
N LYS A 465 19.28 19.92 -2.76
CA LYS A 465 20.28 20.81 -2.15
C LYS A 465 20.20 20.81 -0.62
N LEU A 466 18.98 20.78 -0.06
CA LEU A 466 18.76 20.85 1.38
C LEU A 466 18.88 19.50 2.08
N CYS A 467 18.46 18.43 1.41
CA CYS A 467 18.41 17.07 1.95
C CYS A 467 19.58 16.19 1.46
N GLY A 468 20.52 16.80 0.73
CA GLY A 468 21.36 16.12 -0.25
C GLY A 468 21.99 14.81 0.15
N LEU A 469 22.02 13.91 -0.82
CA LEU A 469 23.11 12.95 -1.04
C LEU A 469 24.41 13.74 -1.10
N GLN A 470 25.05 13.99 0.05
CA GLN A 470 26.45 14.39 0.01
C GLN A 470 27.21 13.24 -0.65
N SER A 471 27.84 13.59 -1.77
CA SER A 471 28.76 12.76 -2.53
C SER A 471 29.60 11.86 -1.62
N ILE A 472 29.55 10.57 -1.90
CA ILE A 472 30.24 9.44 -1.26
C ILE A 472 31.79 9.57 -1.20
N LYS A 473 32.40 10.72 -1.53
CA LYS A 473 33.86 10.81 -1.77
C LYS A 473 34.73 11.36 -0.66
N THR A 474 34.23 11.70 0.53
CA THR A 474 35.12 12.11 1.63
C THR A 474 34.73 11.51 2.95
N GLN A 475 35.49 10.47 3.32
CA GLN A 475 35.50 9.82 4.63
C GLN A 475 35.87 10.84 5.72
N GLN A 476 34.88 11.47 6.37
CA GLN A 476 35.09 12.00 7.72
C GLN A 476 33.94 11.56 8.62
N LYS A 477 34.36 10.84 9.66
CA LYS A 477 33.54 10.18 10.68
C LYS A 477 32.76 11.23 11.50
N ASN A 478 31.49 10.93 11.81
CA ASN A 478 30.68 11.50 12.90
C ASN A 478 29.66 12.62 12.63
N LYS A 479 29.01 12.71 11.46
CA LYS A 479 27.73 13.44 11.36
C LYS A 479 26.62 12.53 10.84
N GLN A 480 25.54 12.40 11.61
CA GLN A 480 24.31 11.69 11.24
C GLN A 480 23.78 12.30 9.94
N LEU A 481 23.98 11.60 8.83
CA LEU A 481 23.41 11.97 7.54
C LEU A 481 21.90 11.73 7.62
N THR A 482 21.12 12.78 7.41
CA THR A 482 19.68 12.66 7.24
C THR A 482 19.40 11.82 5.98
N ASN A 483 18.66 10.72 6.10
CA ASN A 483 18.40 9.69 5.07
C ASN A 483 17.62 10.20 3.82
N GLY A 484 18.02 11.30 3.20
CA GLY A 484 17.34 11.91 2.05
C GLY A 484 15.92 12.44 2.37
N LYS A 485 15.61 12.67 3.65
CA LYS A 485 14.33 13.22 4.11
C LYS A 485 14.49 14.65 4.63
N MET A 486 13.53 15.51 4.31
CA MET A 486 13.49 16.91 4.71
C MET A 486 12.90 17.06 6.12
N THR A 487 13.65 17.60 7.05
CA THR A 487 13.20 18.00 8.40
C THR A 487 12.38 19.29 8.35
N PHE A 488 11.66 19.61 9.44
CA PHE A 488 10.89 20.85 9.52
C PHE A 488 11.75 22.12 9.31
N GLY A 489 12.95 22.17 9.90
CA GLY A 489 13.87 23.30 9.69
C GLY A 489 14.33 23.42 8.23
N GLN A 490 14.60 22.30 7.55
CA GLN A 490 14.90 22.31 6.11
C GLN A 490 13.69 22.76 5.28
N PHE A 491 12.46 22.39 5.68
CA PHE A 491 11.24 22.87 5.04
C PHE A 491 11.10 24.39 5.15
N GLN A 492 11.34 24.98 6.33
CA GLN A 492 11.35 26.44 6.48
C GLN A 492 12.38 27.13 5.58
N ILE A 493 13.61 26.61 5.55
CA ILE A 493 14.66 27.12 4.65
C ILE A 493 14.25 26.97 3.19
N SER A 494 13.57 25.89 2.82
CA SER A 494 13.07 25.70 1.45
C SER A 494 12.08 26.79 1.03
N LEU A 495 11.18 27.20 1.92
CA LEU A 495 10.23 28.30 1.65
C LEU A 495 10.95 29.62 1.43
N ALA A 496 11.99 29.91 2.22
CA ALA A 496 12.79 31.12 2.04
C ALA A 496 13.57 31.12 0.71
N ILE A 497 14.12 29.97 0.29
CA ILE A 497 14.77 29.82 -1.02
C ILE A 497 13.77 29.99 -2.17
N ILE A 498 12.55 29.47 -2.01
CA ILE A 498 11.47 29.65 -3.00
C ILE A 498 11.10 31.14 -3.09
N ALA A 499 10.89 31.80 -1.96
CA ALA A 499 10.56 33.22 -1.90
C ALA A 499 11.64 34.09 -2.58
N GLU A 500 12.92 33.85 -2.25
CA GLU A 500 14.06 34.52 -2.89
C GLU A 500 14.07 34.31 -4.41
N LYS A 501 13.80 33.08 -4.87
CA LYS A 501 13.75 32.75 -6.30
C LYS A 501 12.58 33.42 -7.02
N CYS A 502 11.45 33.60 -6.34
CA CYS A 502 10.26 34.28 -6.87
C CYS A 502 10.35 35.81 -6.73
N GLY A 503 11.37 36.35 -6.05
CA GLY A 503 11.51 37.78 -5.82
C GLY A 503 10.48 38.34 -4.84
N MET A 504 9.99 37.53 -3.90
CA MET A 504 8.97 37.90 -2.91
C MET A 504 9.46 37.71 -1.48
N ASP A 505 8.81 38.38 -0.52
CA ASP A 505 9.09 38.16 0.90
C ASP A 505 8.61 36.77 1.34
N VAL A 506 9.34 36.11 2.25
CA VAL A 506 8.97 34.76 2.71
C VAL A 506 7.64 34.75 3.46
N ASN A 507 7.33 35.81 4.22
CA ASN A 507 6.06 35.93 4.93
C ASN A 507 4.92 36.17 3.95
N GLU A 508 5.18 36.92 2.87
CA GLU A 508 4.22 37.10 1.77
C GLU A 508 3.90 35.77 1.07
N LEU A 509 4.92 34.97 0.73
CA LEU A 509 4.74 33.62 0.18
C LEU A 509 3.92 32.72 1.11
N ILE A 510 4.23 32.73 2.41
CA ILE A 510 3.51 31.92 3.40
C ILE A 510 2.04 32.36 3.48
N GLN A 511 1.78 33.66 3.56
CA GLN A 511 0.45 34.22 3.72
C GLN A 511 -0.43 33.99 2.49
N GLN A 512 0.12 34.12 1.28
CA GLN A 512 -0.64 34.00 0.03
C GLN A 512 -0.86 32.54 -0.40
N ASN A 513 0.09 31.64 -0.13
CA ASN A 513 0.07 30.29 -0.69
C ASN A 513 -0.10 29.18 0.35
N ILE A 514 0.53 29.33 1.53
CA ILE A 514 0.62 28.24 2.51
C ILE A 514 -0.54 28.30 3.52
N LEU A 515 -0.84 29.45 4.10
CA LEU A 515 -1.93 29.58 5.09
C LEU A 515 -3.32 29.25 4.51
N PRO A 516 -3.68 29.62 3.27
CA PRO A 516 -4.95 29.21 2.69
C PRO A 516 -5.09 27.69 2.60
N LEU A 517 -3.99 26.97 2.33
CA LEU A 517 -3.98 25.52 2.31
C LEU A 517 -4.19 24.91 3.71
N GLU A 518 -3.61 25.50 4.76
CA GLU A 518 -3.90 25.06 6.14
C GLU A 518 -5.38 25.20 6.45
N LYS A 519 -5.97 26.35 6.10
CA LYS A 519 -7.38 26.62 6.31
C LYS A 519 -8.25 25.64 5.55
N GLN A 520 -7.94 25.40 4.27
CA GLN A 520 -8.66 24.43 3.44
C GLN A 520 -8.59 23.01 4.01
N ILE A 521 -7.40 22.54 4.43
CA ILE A 521 -7.25 21.21 5.02
C ILE A 521 -8.00 21.11 6.36
N SER A 522 -8.01 22.17 7.15
CA SER A 522 -8.77 22.23 8.40
C SER A 522 -10.27 22.16 8.14
N ASP A 523 -10.77 22.95 7.19
CA ASP A 523 -12.20 23.07 6.88
C ASP A 523 -12.72 21.81 6.17
N ASP A 524 -12.01 21.28 5.16
CA ASP A 524 -12.42 20.07 4.42
C ASP A 524 -12.52 18.84 5.34
N ASN A 525 -11.54 18.66 6.23
CA ASN A 525 -11.56 17.53 7.18
C ASN A 525 -12.71 17.70 8.19
N LYS A 526 -12.93 18.92 8.66
CA LYS A 526 -14.02 19.23 9.59
C LYS A 526 -15.38 18.96 8.93
N GLU A 527 -15.60 19.46 7.72
CA GLU A 527 -16.84 19.23 6.96
C GLU A 527 -17.11 17.75 6.71
N GLN A 528 -16.08 16.98 6.33
CA GLN A 528 -16.23 15.53 6.14
C GLN A 528 -16.62 14.82 7.44
N ILE A 529 -15.97 15.14 8.55
CA ILE A 529 -16.28 14.56 9.86
C ILE A 529 -17.70 14.93 10.29
N LEU A 530 -18.09 16.19 10.10
CA LEU A 530 -19.44 16.67 10.41
C LEU A 530 -20.50 16.01 9.51
N GLN A 531 -20.21 15.79 8.23
CA GLN A 531 -21.13 15.10 7.32
C GLN A 531 -21.34 13.65 7.77
N VAL A 532 -20.27 12.92 8.09
CA VAL A 532 -20.38 11.56 8.63
C VAL A 532 -21.24 11.56 9.89
N LEU A 533 -21.02 12.52 10.80
CA LEU A 533 -21.81 12.62 12.02
C LEU A 533 -23.30 12.89 11.73
N VAL A 534 -23.60 13.76 10.76
CA VAL A 534 -24.98 14.01 10.33
C VAL A 534 -25.62 12.74 9.79
N ASP A 535 -24.91 11.98 8.95
CA ASP A 535 -25.41 10.73 8.38
C ASP A 535 -25.72 9.70 9.49
N LEU A 536 -24.87 9.62 10.51
CA LEU A 536 -25.11 8.75 11.69
C LEU A 536 -26.31 9.20 12.51
N LEU A 537 -26.46 10.51 12.71
CA LEU A 537 -27.55 11.07 13.50
C LEU A 537 -28.90 11.06 12.76
N GLN A 538 -28.91 10.76 11.46
CA GLN A 538 -30.14 10.56 10.67
C GLN A 538 -30.61 9.11 10.66
N ASP A 539 -29.75 8.15 10.99
CA ASP A 539 -30.09 6.72 11.01
C ASP A 539 -30.73 6.33 12.35
N GLU A 540 -32.03 6.01 12.34
CA GLU A 540 -32.78 5.62 13.54
C GLU A 540 -32.18 4.41 14.26
N GLN A 541 -31.59 3.45 13.53
CA GLN A 541 -30.96 2.28 14.15
C GLN A 541 -29.68 2.67 14.89
N ILE A 542 -28.94 3.65 14.37
CA ILE A 542 -27.74 4.17 15.02
C ILE A 542 -28.11 5.00 16.24
N ILE A 543 -29.22 5.74 16.22
CA ILE A 543 -29.74 6.44 17.42
C ILE A 543 -30.08 5.43 18.52
N GLN A 544 -30.78 4.33 18.19
CA GLN A 544 -31.07 3.26 19.15
C GLN A 544 -29.78 2.61 19.67
N LEU A 545 -28.80 2.39 18.79
CA LEU A 545 -27.48 1.90 19.19
C LEU A 545 -26.80 2.91 20.15
N TYR A 546 -26.90 4.22 19.89
CA TYR A 546 -26.32 5.27 20.73
C TYR A 546 -26.89 5.23 22.15
N GLU A 547 -28.19 5.03 22.31
CA GLU A 547 -28.83 4.89 23.62
C GLU A 547 -28.28 3.70 24.41
N MET A 548 -28.08 2.56 23.73
CA MET A 548 -27.50 1.36 24.35
C MET A 548 -26.03 1.58 24.76
N ILE A 549 -25.20 2.11 23.84
CA ILE A 549 -23.75 2.25 24.05
C ILE A 549 -23.40 3.42 24.96
N GLN A 550 -24.25 4.43 25.09
CA GLN A 550 -23.99 5.58 25.94
C GLN A 550 -23.86 5.13 27.40
N SER A 551 -24.82 4.33 27.90
CA SER A 551 -24.77 3.74 29.25
C SER A 551 -23.47 2.97 29.53
N VAL A 552 -22.86 2.44 28.47
CA VAL A 552 -21.62 1.69 28.53
C VAL A 552 -20.41 2.61 28.58
N PHE A 553 -20.38 3.63 27.74
CA PHE A 553 -19.29 4.59 27.67
C PHE A 553 -19.25 5.60 28.80
N ASP A 554 -20.33 5.76 29.56
CA ASP A 554 -20.38 6.60 30.76
C ASP A 554 -19.22 6.35 31.71
N TRP A 555 -18.88 5.08 31.92
CA TRP A 555 -17.83 4.67 32.85
C TRP A 555 -16.44 5.03 32.32
N TYR A 556 -16.21 4.82 31.03
CA TYR A 556 -14.98 5.24 30.38
C TYR A 556 -14.87 6.76 30.40
N PHE A 557 -15.96 7.48 30.10
CA PHE A 557 -15.97 8.93 30.19
C PHE A 557 -15.61 9.40 31.60
N GLN A 558 -16.20 8.83 32.65
CA GLN A 558 -15.92 9.19 34.04
C GLN A 558 -14.49 8.84 34.51
N GLU A 559 -13.89 7.76 34.02
CA GLU A 559 -12.51 7.40 34.39
C GLU A 559 -11.48 8.37 33.76
N TYR A 560 -11.76 8.86 32.55
CA TYR A 560 -10.83 9.76 31.83
C TYR A 560 -11.14 11.23 32.05
N ALA A 561 -12.40 11.63 32.21
CA ALA A 561 -12.78 12.95 32.67
C ALA A 561 -12.37 13.06 34.15
N LYS A 562 -11.46 13.99 34.48
CA LYS A 562 -10.98 14.19 35.85
C LYS A 562 -12.19 14.26 36.80
N GLN A 563 -12.08 13.63 37.99
CA GLN A 563 -13.15 13.22 38.94
C GLN A 563 -14.26 14.25 39.31
N GLN A 564 -14.22 15.48 38.82
CA GLN A 564 -15.21 16.52 39.09
C GLN A 564 -15.74 17.24 37.85
N SER A 565 -15.19 16.98 36.67
CA SER A 565 -15.54 17.71 35.44
C SER A 565 -16.36 16.82 34.51
N SER A 566 -17.60 17.24 34.18
CA SER A 566 -18.46 16.58 33.17
C SER A 566 -17.97 16.80 31.73
N ILE A 567 -16.67 17.01 31.55
CA ILE A 567 -16.02 17.43 30.32
C ILE A 567 -14.71 16.67 30.13
N LEU A 568 -14.39 16.36 28.88
CA LEU A 568 -13.20 15.61 28.48
C LEU A 568 -12.35 16.47 27.53
N TYR A 569 -11.15 16.86 27.96
CA TYR A 569 -10.22 17.62 27.11
C TYR A 569 -9.44 16.70 26.16
N LEU A 570 -8.76 17.31 25.18
CA LEU A 570 -8.02 16.59 24.15
C LEU A 570 -6.98 15.63 24.74
N SER A 571 -6.25 16.02 25.78
CA SER A 571 -5.23 15.17 26.41
C SER A 571 -5.81 13.88 26.97
N GLU A 572 -6.95 13.96 27.65
CA GLU A 572 -7.66 12.86 28.26
C GLU A 572 -8.30 11.95 27.19
N PHE A 573 -8.85 12.55 26.13
CA PHE A 573 -9.35 11.82 24.96
C PHE A 573 -8.24 11.05 24.23
N LEU A 574 -7.10 11.69 23.95
CA LEU A 574 -5.96 11.02 23.33
C LEU A 574 -5.39 9.92 24.21
N LYS A 575 -5.36 10.12 25.54
CA LYS A 575 -4.99 9.08 26.50
C LYS A 575 -5.94 7.89 26.44
N PHE A 576 -7.26 8.12 26.38
CA PHE A 576 -8.24 7.06 26.14
C PHE A 576 -7.91 6.30 24.85
N CYS A 577 -7.76 7.00 23.71
CA CYS A 577 -7.45 6.36 22.45
C CYS A 577 -6.12 5.57 22.48
N GLN A 578 -5.14 6.01 23.26
CA GLN A 578 -3.89 5.30 23.46
C GLN A 578 -4.08 4.03 24.31
N ASP A 579 -4.78 4.14 25.44
CA ASP A 579 -4.99 3.03 26.37
C ASP A 579 -5.81 1.90 25.73
N PHE A 580 -6.69 2.21 24.78
CA PHE A 580 -7.48 1.22 24.02
C PHE A 580 -6.85 0.82 22.69
N GLU A 581 -5.57 1.13 22.46
CA GLU A 581 -4.82 0.78 21.25
C GLU A 581 -5.48 1.27 19.94
N LEU A 582 -6.20 2.38 20.01
CA LEU A 582 -6.81 3.04 18.85
C LEU A 582 -5.75 3.90 18.14
N SER A 583 -5.01 4.70 18.92
CA SER A 583 -3.96 5.58 18.40
C SER A 583 -2.74 4.80 17.89
N ASN A 584 -2.10 5.32 16.83
CA ASN A 584 -0.88 4.83 16.19
C ASN A 584 -0.99 3.47 15.47
N ILE A 585 -1.90 2.59 15.91
CA ILE A 585 -2.13 1.28 15.31
C ILE A 585 -3.24 1.35 14.27
N LEU A 586 -4.39 1.94 14.62
CA LEU A 586 -5.58 1.96 13.76
C LEU A 586 -5.85 3.32 13.14
N ILE A 587 -5.62 4.38 13.91
CA ILE A 587 -5.87 5.76 13.51
C ILE A 587 -4.73 6.67 13.98
N SER A 588 -4.34 7.65 13.16
CA SER A 588 -3.26 8.58 13.51
C SER A 588 -3.70 9.57 14.60
N GLN A 589 -2.74 10.06 15.38
CA GLN A 589 -3.02 11.08 16.41
C GLN A 589 -3.60 12.36 15.80
N THR A 590 -3.19 12.74 14.59
CA THR A 590 -3.74 13.91 13.88
C THR A 590 -5.21 13.71 13.51
N GLN A 591 -5.58 12.53 13.01
CA GLN A 591 -6.98 12.22 12.73
C GLN A 591 -7.81 12.22 14.01
N LEU A 592 -7.31 11.63 15.10
CA LEU A 592 -7.98 11.68 16.41
C LEU A 592 -8.19 13.12 16.89
N THR A 593 -7.17 13.97 16.74
CA THR A 593 -7.24 15.39 17.09
C THR A 593 -8.26 16.13 16.23
N SER A 594 -8.29 15.85 14.92
CA SER A 594 -9.28 16.41 13.99
C SER A 594 -10.70 15.98 14.35
N ILE A 595 -10.93 14.71 14.66
CA ILE A 595 -12.23 14.19 15.14
C ILE A 595 -12.63 14.92 16.43
N PHE A 596 -11.73 15.02 17.41
CA PHE A 596 -12.00 15.71 18.66
C PHE A 596 -12.48 17.15 18.44
N TYR A 597 -11.70 17.96 17.71
CA TYR A 597 -12.05 19.37 17.48
C TYR A 597 -13.32 19.52 16.63
N SER A 598 -13.52 18.66 15.64
CA SER A 598 -14.71 18.70 14.77
C SER A 598 -15.97 18.42 15.59
N VAL A 599 -15.97 17.37 16.39
CA VAL A 599 -17.12 17.00 17.24
C VAL A 599 -17.34 18.04 18.35
N ALA A 600 -16.28 18.45 19.04
CA ALA A 600 -16.37 19.44 20.12
C ALA A 600 -16.94 20.79 19.66
N SER A 601 -16.61 21.20 18.42
CA SER A 601 -17.06 22.48 17.87
C SER A 601 -18.58 22.61 17.72
N LEU A 602 -19.33 21.50 17.72
CA LEU A 602 -20.79 21.50 17.61
C LEU A 602 -21.49 22.16 18.80
N ASN A 603 -20.88 22.12 19.98
CA ASN A 603 -21.45 22.71 21.20
C ASN A 603 -20.97 24.15 21.44
N GLN A 604 -20.07 24.67 20.60
CA GLN A 604 -19.46 26.01 20.78
C GLN A 604 -20.10 27.09 19.89
N GLU A 605 -21.19 26.77 19.17
CA GLU A 605 -21.94 27.77 18.39
C GLU A 605 -22.49 28.86 19.32
N GLY A 606 -21.79 30.00 19.39
CA GLY A 606 -22.14 31.16 20.22
C GLY A 606 -21.08 31.58 21.26
N GLN A 607 -19.98 30.83 21.43
CA GLN A 607 -18.85 31.22 22.29
C GLN A 607 -17.56 31.32 21.47
N GLU A 608 -17.44 32.35 20.63
CA GLU A 608 -16.31 32.52 19.68
C GLU A 608 -14.92 32.71 20.33
N TYR A 609 -14.81 32.75 21.66
CA TYR A 609 -13.56 33.10 22.36
C TYR A 609 -13.24 32.27 23.61
N SER A 610 -13.87 31.12 23.84
CA SER A 610 -13.41 30.26 24.95
C SER A 610 -12.26 29.37 24.49
N ASP A 611 -11.05 29.58 25.01
CA ASP A 611 -9.85 28.78 24.74
C ASP A 611 -9.96 27.29 25.14
N GLN A 612 -11.09 26.88 25.73
CA GLN A 612 -11.30 25.54 26.28
C GLN A 612 -12.24 24.72 25.38
N VAL A 613 -11.65 23.94 24.48
CA VAL A 613 -12.37 22.93 23.69
C VAL A 613 -12.43 21.62 24.45
N PHE A 614 -13.63 21.07 24.64
CA PHE A 614 -13.89 19.82 25.35
C PHE A 614 -15.03 19.01 24.70
N LEU A 615 -15.07 17.72 24.98
CA LEU A 615 -16.20 16.83 24.66
C LEU A 615 -17.07 16.61 25.90
N ASP A 616 -18.38 16.67 25.73
CA ASP A 616 -19.32 16.10 26.70
C ASP A 616 -19.47 14.57 26.51
N LYS A 617 -20.34 13.97 27.33
CA LYS A 617 -20.59 12.52 27.31
C LYS A 617 -21.17 12.01 25.99
N SER A 618 -22.06 12.78 25.34
CA SER A 618 -22.66 12.41 24.05
C SER A 618 -21.63 12.53 22.93
N GLN A 619 -20.93 13.66 22.91
CA GLN A 619 -19.88 13.96 21.95
C GLN A 619 -18.72 12.96 22.01
N PHE A 620 -18.41 12.43 23.21
CA PHE A 620 -17.43 11.36 23.35
C PHE A 620 -17.84 10.08 22.60
N VAL A 621 -19.10 9.66 22.73
CA VAL A 621 -19.67 8.49 22.02
C VAL A 621 -19.71 8.73 20.52
N GLU A 622 -20.07 9.94 20.10
CA GLU A 622 -20.09 10.36 18.69
C GLU A 622 -18.67 10.33 18.10
N ALA A 623 -17.68 10.84 18.81
CA ALA A 623 -16.27 10.78 18.41
C ALA A 623 -15.79 9.34 18.25
N ILE A 624 -16.13 8.44 19.18
CA ILE A 624 -15.81 7.01 19.07
C ILE A 624 -16.48 6.36 17.85
N SER A 625 -17.71 6.76 17.54
CA SER A 625 -18.44 6.24 16.38
C SER A 625 -17.81 6.67 15.06
N ILE A 626 -17.37 7.93 14.98
CA ILE A 626 -16.61 8.44 13.83
C ILE A 626 -15.28 7.69 13.70
N ILE A 627 -14.57 7.43 14.81
CA ILE A 627 -13.36 6.61 14.80
C ILE A 627 -13.65 5.22 14.22
N ALA A 628 -14.75 4.58 14.62
CA ALA A 628 -15.14 3.26 14.11
C ALA A 628 -15.33 3.28 12.59
N ILE A 629 -15.98 4.32 12.08
CA ILE A 629 -16.24 4.49 10.64
C ILE A 629 -14.95 4.67 9.86
N GLN A 630 -14.02 5.48 10.39
CA GLN A 630 -12.73 5.70 9.74
C GLN A 630 -11.87 4.42 9.74
N ILE A 631 -11.85 3.67 10.85
CA ILE A 631 -11.06 2.43 10.97
C ILE A 631 -11.64 1.32 10.07
N TYR A 632 -12.96 1.15 10.07
CA TYR A 632 -13.63 0.04 9.41
C TYR A 632 -14.33 0.44 8.10
N SER A 633 -13.75 1.39 7.36
CA SER A 633 -14.31 1.92 6.09
C SER A 633 -14.58 0.85 5.02
N THR A 634 -13.99 -0.33 5.12
CA THR A 634 -14.21 -1.47 4.21
C THR A 634 -15.48 -2.29 4.50
N ILE A 635 -16.06 -2.16 5.69
CA ILE A 635 -17.32 -2.83 6.07
C ILE A 635 -18.46 -1.92 5.61
N PRO A 636 -19.47 -2.35 4.84
CA PRO A 636 -20.47 -1.41 4.32
C PRO A 636 -21.45 -0.88 5.39
N ASN A 637 -21.71 -1.64 6.45
CA ASN A 637 -22.70 -1.31 7.48
C ASN A 637 -22.07 -0.54 8.66
N ASN A 638 -22.53 0.69 8.91
CA ASN A 638 -22.01 1.55 9.98
C ASN A 638 -22.25 0.99 11.39
N ILE A 639 -23.38 0.33 11.65
CA ILE A 639 -23.64 -0.33 12.94
C ILE A 639 -22.59 -1.41 13.18
N GLN A 640 -22.33 -2.26 12.19
CA GLN A 640 -21.31 -3.31 12.30
C GLN A 640 -19.90 -2.73 12.55
N ARG A 641 -19.57 -1.59 11.93
CA ARG A 641 -18.31 -0.88 12.20
C ARG A 641 -18.21 -0.45 13.66
N ILE A 642 -19.26 0.17 14.20
CA ILE A 642 -19.32 0.63 15.59
C ILE A 642 -19.21 -0.58 16.53
N VAL A 643 -19.97 -1.66 16.28
CA VAL A 643 -19.94 -2.89 17.08
C VAL A 643 -18.55 -3.52 17.10
N TYR A 644 -17.85 -3.59 15.97
CA TYR A 644 -16.49 -4.14 15.96
C TYR A 644 -15.50 -3.30 16.74
N LEU A 645 -15.61 -1.96 16.70
CA LEU A 645 -14.78 -1.11 17.52
C LEU A 645 -15.07 -1.32 19.01
N LEU A 646 -16.35 -1.42 19.38
CA LEU A 646 -16.80 -1.69 20.74
C LEU A 646 -16.19 -2.99 21.27
N GLU A 647 -16.34 -4.10 20.53
CA GLU A 647 -15.77 -5.39 20.92
C GLU A 647 -14.26 -5.29 21.17
N ARG A 648 -13.55 -4.57 20.28
CA ARG A 648 -12.11 -4.37 20.43
C ARG A 648 -11.76 -3.58 21.70
N ILE A 649 -12.46 -2.47 21.96
CA ILE A 649 -12.28 -1.67 23.17
C ILE A 649 -12.47 -2.57 24.40
N PHE A 650 -13.51 -3.40 24.41
CA PHE A 650 -13.83 -4.28 25.54
C PHE A 650 -12.88 -5.46 25.72
N GLN A 651 -12.28 -5.95 24.64
CA GLN A 651 -11.25 -6.99 24.68
C GLN A 651 -9.87 -6.47 25.09
N SER A 652 -9.67 -5.15 25.15
CA SER A 652 -8.39 -4.57 25.52
C SER A 652 -8.02 -4.89 26.99
N GLN A 653 -6.72 -4.96 27.26
CA GLN A 653 -6.24 -5.18 28.63
C GLN A 653 -6.66 -4.05 29.58
N ASN A 654 -6.76 -2.82 29.09
CA ASN A 654 -7.13 -1.67 29.92
C ASN A 654 -8.62 -1.63 30.25
N ALA A 655 -9.51 -2.19 29.41
CA ALA A 655 -10.92 -2.39 29.78
C ALA A 655 -11.03 -3.22 31.06
N SER A 656 -10.26 -4.32 31.16
CA SER A 656 -10.25 -5.16 32.36
C SER A 656 -9.82 -4.41 33.64
N LYS A 657 -8.88 -3.47 33.55
CA LYS A 657 -8.45 -2.65 34.70
C LYS A 657 -9.54 -1.72 35.19
N ILE A 658 -10.30 -1.13 34.27
CA ILE A 658 -11.47 -0.29 34.61
C ILE A 658 -12.57 -1.16 35.22
N TYR A 659 -12.78 -2.38 34.70
CA TYR A 659 -13.77 -3.32 35.24
C TYR A 659 -13.44 -3.82 36.64
N VAL A 660 -12.18 -4.12 36.93
CA VAL A 660 -11.77 -4.61 38.26
C VAL A 660 -12.01 -3.56 39.35
N LYS A 661 -11.89 -2.26 39.03
CA LYS A 661 -12.26 -1.18 39.96
C LYS A 661 -13.76 -1.17 40.28
N GLN A 662 -14.59 -1.79 39.43
CA GLN A 662 -16.05 -1.77 39.55
C GLN A 662 -16.64 -3.19 39.37
N ASN A 663 -16.52 -4.03 40.42
CA ASN A 663 -16.83 -5.47 40.55
C ASN A 663 -18.15 -6.04 39.93
N LYS A 664 -19.03 -5.26 39.29
CA LYS A 664 -20.32 -5.72 38.73
C LYS A 664 -20.47 -5.54 37.21
N LEU A 665 -19.47 -4.99 36.51
CA LEU A 665 -19.69 -4.48 35.15
C LEU A 665 -19.40 -5.45 34.00
N GLN A 666 -18.48 -6.40 34.16
CA GLN A 666 -18.10 -7.27 33.04
C GLN A 666 -19.27 -8.08 32.47
N ALA A 667 -20.14 -8.61 33.33
CA ALA A 667 -21.32 -9.35 32.91
C ALA A 667 -22.37 -8.45 32.22
N ARG A 668 -22.54 -7.21 32.69
CA ARG A 668 -23.45 -6.25 32.05
C ARG A 668 -22.98 -5.87 30.64
N PHE A 669 -21.69 -5.66 30.45
CA PHE A 669 -21.14 -5.33 29.14
C PHE A 669 -21.29 -6.44 28.12
N GLN A 670 -20.99 -7.69 28.51
CA GLN A 670 -21.14 -8.80 27.59
C GLN A 670 -22.61 -8.95 27.16
N ASN A 671 -23.55 -8.80 28.09
CA ASN A 671 -24.97 -8.83 27.78
C ASN A 671 -25.38 -7.72 26.80
N VAL A 672 -24.87 -6.49 26.97
CA VAL A 672 -25.16 -5.38 26.04
C VAL A 672 -24.59 -5.67 24.65
N ILE A 673 -23.37 -6.22 24.53
CA ILE A 673 -22.79 -6.56 23.22
C ILE A 673 -23.60 -7.67 22.53
N GLU A 674 -23.94 -8.74 23.26
CA GLU A 674 -24.73 -9.83 22.70
C GLU A 674 -26.13 -9.35 22.31
N GLU A 675 -26.74 -8.47 23.10
CA GLU A 675 -28.01 -7.84 22.74
C GLU A 675 -27.90 -6.99 21.47
N ILE A 676 -26.82 -6.21 21.32
CA ILE A 676 -26.55 -5.43 20.12
C ILE A 676 -26.36 -6.37 18.90
N LYS A 677 -25.57 -7.44 19.03
CA LYS A 677 -25.39 -8.42 17.93
C LYS A 677 -26.69 -9.09 17.53
N TYR A 678 -27.48 -9.52 18.51
CA TYR A 678 -28.76 -10.16 18.27
C TYR A 678 -29.73 -9.22 17.55
N ARG A 679 -29.87 -7.98 18.05
CA ARG A 679 -30.79 -6.99 17.48
C ARG A 679 -30.40 -6.53 16.08
N PHE A 680 -29.10 -6.35 15.82
CA PHE A 680 -28.63 -5.68 14.61
C PHE A 680 -27.89 -6.57 13.60
N LEU A 681 -27.43 -7.79 13.96
CA LEU A 681 -26.59 -8.62 13.08
C LEU A 681 -27.13 -10.04 12.81
N GLU A 682 -27.86 -10.70 13.72
CA GLU A 682 -28.23 -12.12 13.56
C GLU A 682 -29.52 -12.39 12.76
N LYS A 683 -30.43 -11.41 12.64
CA LYS A 683 -31.69 -11.57 11.89
C LYS A 683 -31.50 -11.93 10.41
N ASP A 684 -30.31 -11.73 9.84
CA ASP A 684 -30.04 -11.92 8.41
C ASP A 684 -29.52 -13.31 8.01
N LYS A 685 -29.12 -14.19 8.95
CA LYS A 685 -28.38 -15.43 8.64
C LYS A 685 -29.20 -16.70 8.32
N ILE A 686 -30.51 -16.78 8.60
CA ILE A 686 -31.26 -18.06 8.70
C ILE A 686 -31.80 -18.63 7.35
N ARG A 687 -31.31 -18.29 6.16
CA ARG A 687 -32.05 -18.56 4.88
C ARG A 687 -31.46 -19.51 3.81
N GLN A 688 -30.28 -20.12 3.91
CA GLN A 688 -29.65 -20.74 2.70
C GLN A 688 -28.72 -21.94 2.97
N GLU A 689 -29.14 -23.20 2.68
CA GLU A 689 -28.26 -24.37 2.45
C GLU A 689 -28.92 -25.41 1.51
N GLU A 690 -28.28 -25.81 0.38
CA GLU A 690 -28.23 -27.18 -0.24
C GLU A 690 -27.54 -27.23 -1.66
N GLU A 691 -26.69 -28.27 -1.88
CA GLU A 691 -26.13 -28.90 -3.14
C GLU A 691 -24.81 -28.44 -3.87
N GLN A 692 -23.98 -29.41 -4.37
CA GLN A 692 -22.56 -29.25 -4.84
C GLN A 692 -22.07 -30.28 -5.93
N TYR A 693 -21.14 -29.90 -6.87
CA TYR A 693 -20.40 -30.76 -7.87
C TYR A 693 -18.96 -30.23 -8.26
N ASN A 694 -18.09 -31.01 -8.98
CA ASN A 694 -16.60 -30.85 -9.18
C ASN A 694 -16.09 -30.37 -10.59
N PHE A 695 -14.83 -29.90 -10.71
CA PHE A 695 -14.26 -29.06 -11.80
C PHE A 695 -13.16 -29.68 -12.69
N ASP A 696 -12.32 -30.56 -12.17
CA ASP A 696 -11.04 -30.93 -12.82
C ASP A 696 -11.22 -31.67 -14.17
N ASP A 697 -12.40 -32.26 -14.40
CA ASP A 697 -12.77 -32.93 -15.64
C ASP A 697 -12.93 -31.97 -16.84
N LEU A 698 -13.16 -30.67 -16.58
CA LEU A 698 -13.53 -29.69 -17.61
C LEU A 698 -12.33 -29.02 -18.27
N VAL A 699 -11.22 -28.87 -17.54
CA VAL A 699 -10.03 -28.16 -18.05
C VAL A 699 -9.22 -29.06 -19.00
N ASN A 700 -9.16 -30.36 -18.74
CA ASN A 700 -8.34 -31.28 -19.52
C ASN A 700 -8.87 -31.56 -20.94
N GLY A 701 -10.18 -31.42 -21.18
CA GLY A 701 -10.79 -31.59 -22.51
C GLY A 701 -10.44 -30.48 -23.53
N THR A 702 -9.88 -29.36 -23.09
CA THR A 702 -9.61 -28.18 -23.92
C THR A 702 -8.38 -28.33 -24.83
N VAL A 703 -7.37 -29.10 -24.39
CA VAL A 703 -6.07 -29.15 -25.06
C VAL A 703 -6.04 -30.12 -26.24
N GLN A 704 -6.87 -31.17 -26.21
CA GLN A 704 -6.89 -32.21 -27.25
C GLN A 704 -7.55 -31.80 -28.57
N GLN A 705 -8.19 -30.62 -28.66
CA GLN A 705 -8.82 -30.14 -29.90
C GLN A 705 -8.06 -29.00 -30.60
N PHE A 706 -6.97 -28.49 -30.00
CA PHE A 706 -6.11 -27.46 -30.60
C PHE A 706 -4.79 -28.01 -31.18
N GLN A 707 -4.51 -29.29 -30.95
CA GLN A 707 -3.53 -30.08 -31.72
C GLN A 707 -4.28 -30.82 -32.83
#